data_AF-A0A973GPI2-F1
#
_entry.id   AF-A0A973GPI2-F1
#
_cell.length_a   1.000
_cell.length_b   1.000
_cell.length_c   1.000
_cell.angle_alpha   90.00
_cell.angle_beta   90.00
_cell.angle_gamma   90.00
#
_symmetry.space_group_name_H-M   'P 1'
#
loop_
_entity.id
_entity.type
_entity.pdbx_description
1 polymer ?
#
loop_
_entity_poly.entity_id
_entity_poly.type
_entity_poly.pdbx_seq_one_letter_code
_entity_poly.pdbx_strand_id
1 'polypeptide(L)'
;MNDHALKVLEYDKVREIVARFAASEPGRAAVLRLLPSPDPDTVAERLAETQELLGIFAAGEHPPLDAIGDIGPLLEKLRATGVMLPPGELLAIAGTLTAARRLKAFCQRFEGDATVRRAAPLLCALASKITPLKPLEDAVHAAIDETGEVRDSASPELRRVRKHIGRTRDTIMDRLTRILRNEDAKNVVQEQLITVRDGRYVMPLKPNFRQSINGVVHGHSGSRATLFVEPLEVVEQNNRLAELRMEEREETERILRELSALAAQDAAVIGASVEAAAGIDAITARARFGVEFRAVVPELSEHGGIALRAARHPLIVAKRKAGASAQDAVPNDINLSGNSRALIISGPNAGGKTVVLKTIGLLCLIAQAGIPVTATEGSELPVFSGIFADIGDEQSLEQDLSTFSSHVGQIAGILNEAGKDSLVLLDELGSGTDPAEGAALGAAVLTRLLECSCVSVITTHHSALKLFGAHTNGAVNGAMEFDPETLKPTYRFILGRPGRSYGLDMAARLGVPDGVVRDARSRLTSDEADLDRLLQQVEEDARKLRSERQQAEQDLAAALRLKSEAKQLLSNASEDMRAAREKARQEAREVLDDLRQKLKDLSGTALLDRATVAQERREIEALAKKLEPADEGPHELPPIVHGEVRPGDRVRVPKLKKTGTVLFSHGNVLEIDADGLKIRLPIRDVVPDEQGAEMRQVGPASGWGADLVEREGMPDRVNLLGLRVDDALAEVERLIDRAGVQGFHQVMIIHGLGTGALKAAVMEFLKGNPLVASFRSGEPAEGGAGVAVVELKK
;
A
#
# COMPACT_ATOMS: atom_id res chain seq x y z
N MET A 1 5.62 15.43 24.41
CA MET A 1 6.04 14.06 24.01
C MET A 1 7.23 13.66 24.86
N ASN A 2 7.33 12.40 25.28
CA ASN A 2 8.38 11.94 26.19
C ASN A 2 9.68 11.60 25.42
N ASP A 3 10.79 12.29 25.72
CA ASP A 3 12.08 12.11 25.03
C ASP A 3 12.67 10.70 25.21
N HIS A 4 12.43 10.06 26.36
CA HIS A 4 12.85 8.68 26.61
C HIS A 4 12.15 7.74 25.62
N ALA A 5 10.84 7.88 25.42
CA ALA A 5 10.09 7.07 24.48
C ALA A 5 10.57 7.23 23.03
N LEU A 6 10.89 8.46 22.60
CA LEU A 6 11.44 8.72 21.25
C LEU A 6 12.76 7.98 21.01
N LYS A 7 13.64 7.95 22.03
CA LYS A 7 14.93 7.29 21.96
C LYS A 7 14.79 5.76 21.98
N VAL A 8 13.99 5.23 22.90
CA VAL A 8 13.80 3.78 23.09
C VAL A 8 13.09 3.13 21.91
N LEU A 9 12.13 3.84 21.29
CA LEU A 9 11.44 3.41 20.07
C LEU A 9 12.24 3.70 18.78
N GLU A 10 13.44 4.30 18.89
CA GLU A 10 14.35 4.55 17.77
C GLU A 10 13.72 5.43 16.67
N TYR A 11 12.94 6.44 17.06
CA TYR A 11 12.24 7.33 16.15
C TYR A 11 13.20 8.20 15.31
N ASP A 12 14.35 8.55 15.87
CA ASP A 12 15.46 9.22 15.19
C ASP A 12 15.90 8.46 13.92
N LYS A 13 16.01 7.13 13.99
CA LYS A 13 16.39 6.29 12.85
C LYS A 13 15.35 6.33 11.73
N VAL A 14 14.06 6.42 12.07
CA VAL A 14 13.00 6.57 11.05
C VAL A 14 13.10 7.94 10.39
N ARG A 15 13.31 9.02 11.16
CA ARG A 15 13.53 10.36 10.60
C ARG A 15 14.72 10.41 9.65
N GLU A 16 15.82 9.76 10.00
CA GLU A 16 16.99 9.66 9.13
C GLU A 16 16.68 8.93 7.82
N ILE A 17 15.85 7.89 7.86
CA ILE A 17 15.41 7.17 6.65
C ILE A 17 14.52 8.06 5.79
N VAL A 18 13.52 8.74 6.38
CA VAL A 18 12.62 9.65 5.64
C VAL A 18 13.41 10.81 5.03
N ALA A 19 14.38 11.36 5.76
CA ALA A 19 15.19 12.48 5.32
C ALA A 19 16.02 12.18 4.06
N ARG A 20 16.32 10.91 3.77
CA ARG A 20 17.01 10.49 2.52
C ARG A 20 16.14 10.67 1.27
N PHE A 21 14.83 10.82 1.42
CA PHE A 21 13.91 11.03 0.30
C PHE A 21 13.68 12.51 -0.03
N ALA A 22 14.18 13.43 0.80
CA ALA A 22 14.17 14.86 0.51
C ALA A 22 15.13 15.17 -0.65
N ALA A 23 14.73 16.09 -1.54
CA ALA A 23 15.54 16.48 -2.70
C ALA A 23 16.52 17.62 -2.36
N SER A 24 16.26 18.37 -1.30
CA SER A 24 17.04 19.55 -0.88
C SER A 24 17.58 19.40 0.54
N GLU A 25 18.70 20.06 0.84
CA GLU A 25 19.24 20.13 2.21
C GLU A 25 18.29 20.84 3.20
N PRO A 26 17.64 21.97 2.83
CA PRO A 26 16.60 22.56 3.68
C PRO A 26 15.43 21.62 3.98
N GLY A 27 14.94 20.87 2.98
CA GLY A 27 13.88 19.87 3.17
C GLY A 27 14.34 18.70 4.04
N ARG A 28 15.57 18.22 3.84
CA ARG A 28 16.20 17.21 4.71
C ARG A 28 16.27 17.68 6.15
N ALA A 29 16.71 18.92 6.39
CA ALA A 29 16.76 19.51 7.71
C ALA A 29 15.37 19.65 8.34
N ALA A 30 14.34 19.98 7.54
CA ALA A 30 12.95 20.06 8.00
C ALA A 30 12.43 18.68 8.44
N VAL A 31 12.68 17.60 7.69
CA VAL A 31 12.35 16.22 8.11
C VAL A 31 13.11 15.82 9.38
N LEU A 32 14.40 16.16 9.45
CA LEU A 32 15.22 15.92 10.63
C LEU A 32 14.83 16.80 11.83
N ARG A 33 13.89 17.75 11.73
CA ARG A 33 13.34 18.48 12.89
C ARG A 33 11.91 18.08 13.21
N LEU A 34 11.31 17.22 12.39
CA LEU A 34 9.94 16.77 12.55
C LEU A 34 9.78 15.97 13.84
N LEU A 35 8.94 16.48 14.75
CA LEU A 35 8.58 15.80 15.99
C LEU A 35 7.09 15.41 15.97
N PRO A 36 6.72 14.29 16.61
CA PRO A 36 5.33 13.88 16.75
C PRO A 36 4.54 14.93 17.54
N SER A 37 3.37 15.33 17.03
CA SER A 37 2.49 16.28 17.70
C SER A 37 1.48 15.54 18.59
N PRO A 38 1.18 16.02 19.82
CA PRO A 38 0.08 15.52 20.64
C PRO A 38 -1.28 16.11 20.23
N ASP A 39 -1.30 17.10 19.34
CA ASP A 39 -2.52 17.80 18.92
C ASP A 39 -3.18 17.11 17.71
N PRO A 40 -4.43 16.62 17.82
CA PRO A 40 -5.12 15.90 16.74
C PRO A 40 -5.27 16.70 15.46
N ASP A 41 -5.55 18.01 15.55
CA ASP A 41 -5.77 18.86 14.37
C ASP A 41 -4.47 19.01 13.56
N THR A 42 -3.35 19.28 14.25
CA THR A 42 -2.02 19.30 13.63
C THR A 42 -1.67 17.96 12.98
N VAL A 43 -2.01 16.84 13.62
CA VAL A 43 -1.73 15.50 13.05
C VAL A 43 -2.59 15.26 11.81
N ALA A 44 -3.87 15.59 11.86
CA ALA A 44 -4.80 15.47 10.74
C ALA A 44 -4.34 16.28 9.53
N GLU A 45 -3.94 17.53 9.74
CA GLU A 45 -3.40 18.41 8.69
C GLU A 45 -2.14 17.78 8.06
N ARG A 46 -1.17 17.34 8.86
CA ARG A 46 0.08 16.74 8.35
C ARG A 46 -0.16 15.44 7.56
N LEU A 47 -1.09 14.60 8.02
CA LEU A 47 -1.47 13.38 7.32
C LEU A 47 -2.18 13.70 6.01
N ALA A 48 -3.07 14.70 6.00
CA ALA A 48 -3.76 15.17 4.80
C ALA A 48 -2.79 15.76 3.76
N GLU A 49 -1.82 16.59 4.17
CA GLU A 49 -0.75 17.09 3.30
C GLU A 49 -0.01 15.95 2.59
N THR A 50 0.29 14.88 3.32
CA THR A 50 0.99 13.71 2.76
C THR A 50 0.09 12.88 1.86
N GLN A 51 -1.20 12.77 2.20
CA GLN A 51 -2.20 12.12 1.35
C GLN A 51 -2.38 12.85 0.01
N GLU A 52 -2.41 14.19 0.01
CA GLU A 52 -2.45 15.00 -1.23
C GLU A 52 -1.28 14.66 -2.16
N LEU A 53 -0.05 14.62 -1.64
CA LEU A 53 1.12 14.26 -2.46
C LEU A 53 1.12 12.81 -2.93
N LEU A 54 0.67 11.86 -2.11
CA LEU A 54 0.50 10.46 -2.54
C LEU A 54 -0.48 10.37 -3.72
N GLY A 55 -1.57 11.15 -3.68
CA GLY A 55 -2.51 11.27 -4.81
C GLY A 55 -1.88 11.84 -6.08
N ILE A 56 -1.05 12.88 -5.95
CA ILE A 56 -0.28 13.47 -7.07
C ILE A 56 0.69 12.45 -7.67
N PHE A 57 1.40 11.68 -6.84
CA PHE A 57 2.30 10.62 -7.30
C PHE A 57 1.56 9.49 -8.03
N ALA A 58 0.36 9.11 -7.55
CA ALA A 58 -0.47 8.11 -8.22
C ALA A 58 -0.91 8.57 -9.63
N ALA A 59 -0.99 9.87 -9.87
CA ALA A 59 -1.25 10.46 -11.19
C ALA A 59 -0.01 10.56 -12.09
N GLY A 60 1.18 10.17 -11.60
CA GLY A 60 2.45 10.22 -12.34
C GLY A 60 3.12 11.59 -12.37
N GLU A 61 2.72 12.52 -11.50
CA GLU A 61 3.29 13.86 -11.41
C GLU A 61 4.26 13.98 -10.22
N HIS A 62 5.33 14.75 -10.38
CA HIS A 62 6.35 14.93 -9.34
C HIS A 62 6.73 16.41 -9.17
N PRO A 63 6.81 16.93 -7.93
CA PRO A 63 7.23 18.30 -7.67
C PRO A 63 8.66 18.56 -8.17
N PRO A 64 8.91 19.71 -8.86
CA PRO A 64 10.23 20.09 -9.34
C PRO A 64 11.05 20.69 -8.18
N LEU A 65 11.68 19.84 -7.39
CA LEU A 65 12.44 20.22 -6.19
C LEU A 65 13.95 20.33 -6.44
N ASP A 66 14.38 20.08 -7.67
CA ASP A 66 15.78 20.19 -8.06
C ASP A 66 16.26 21.64 -7.89
N ALA A 67 17.48 21.80 -7.36
CA ALA A 67 18.17 23.08 -7.19
C ALA A 67 17.65 24.03 -6.10
N ILE A 68 16.85 23.56 -5.13
CA ILE A 68 16.61 24.31 -3.89
C ILE A 68 17.86 24.20 -3.02
N GLY A 69 18.65 25.28 -2.95
CA GLY A 69 19.91 25.32 -2.20
C GLY A 69 19.73 25.73 -0.73
N ASP A 70 20.68 25.35 0.12
CA ASP A 70 20.77 25.91 1.48
C ASP A 70 21.41 27.31 1.41
N ILE A 71 20.54 28.32 1.35
CA ILE A 71 20.93 29.73 1.36
C ILE A 71 20.76 30.39 2.73
N GLY A 72 20.39 29.63 3.77
CA GLY A 72 20.23 30.16 5.14
C GLY A 72 21.46 30.93 5.64
N PRO A 73 22.69 30.38 5.50
CA PRO A 73 23.92 31.10 5.85
C PRO A 73 24.14 32.38 5.03
N LEU A 74 23.68 32.43 3.77
CA LEU A 74 23.81 33.60 2.91
C LEU A 74 22.86 34.71 3.35
N LEU A 75 21.62 34.36 3.73
CA LEU A 75 20.65 35.31 4.25
C LEU A 75 21.11 35.92 5.59
N GLU A 76 21.76 35.13 6.46
CA GLU A 76 22.37 35.65 7.69
C GLU A 76 23.50 36.65 7.38
N LYS A 77 24.37 36.36 6.41
CA LYS A 77 25.41 37.31 5.96
C LYS A 77 24.81 38.62 5.47
N LEU A 78 23.71 38.57 4.70
CA LEU A 78 23.02 39.75 4.16
C LEU A 78 22.38 40.65 5.22
N ARG A 79 22.22 40.18 6.47
CA ARG A 79 21.74 41.04 7.58
C ARG A 79 22.76 42.10 7.99
N ALA A 80 24.04 41.88 7.75
CA ALA A 80 25.06 42.88 8.03
C ALA A 80 25.06 43.97 6.93
N THR A 81 25.06 45.23 7.35
CA THR A 81 25.05 46.37 6.45
C THR A 81 26.32 46.42 5.59
N GLY A 82 26.15 46.52 4.27
CA GLY A 82 27.25 46.72 3.31
C GLY A 82 27.97 45.46 2.86
N VAL A 83 27.44 44.27 3.13
CA VAL A 83 28.02 43.00 2.66
C VAL A 83 27.90 42.87 1.14
N MET A 84 29.00 42.46 0.51
CA MET A 84 29.05 42.11 -0.90
C MET A 84 29.18 40.60 -1.03
N LEU A 85 28.18 39.96 -1.65
CA LEU A 85 28.24 38.55 -1.97
C LEU A 85 29.04 38.32 -3.27
N PRO A 86 29.86 37.26 -3.35
CA PRO A 86 30.52 36.87 -4.57
C PRO A 86 29.50 36.33 -5.61
N PRO A 87 29.85 36.31 -6.91
CA PRO A 87 28.92 35.93 -7.97
C PRO A 87 28.25 34.56 -7.78
N GLY A 88 29.00 33.56 -7.30
CA GLY A 88 28.46 32.21 -7.06
C GLY A 88 27.40 32.16 -5.96
N GLU A 89 27.53 32.98 -4.91
CA GLU A 89 26.53 33.06 -3.84
C GLU A 89 25.25 33.76 -4.32
N LEU A 90 25.36 34.79 -5.17
CA LEU A 90 24.20 35.45 -5.80
C LEU A 90 23.48 34.51 -6.78
N LEU A 91 24.21 33.72 -7.57
CA LEU A 91 23.63 32.70 -8.44
C LEU A 91 22.90 31.61 -7.64
N ALA A 92 23.42 31.20 -6.49
CA ALA A 92 22.74 30.23 -5.62
C ALA A 92 21.39 30.77 -5.11
N ILE A 93 21.32 32.04 -4.74
CA ILE A 93 20.07 32.72 -4.36
C ILE A 93 19.09 32.74 -5.56
N ALA A 94 19.52 33.21 -6.73
CA ALA A 94 18.66 33.28 -7.93
C ALA A 94 18.18 31.91 -8.41
N GLY A 95 19.04 30.89 -8.35
CA GLY A 95 18.69 29.50 -8.66
C GLY A 95 17.63 28.94 -7.71
N THR A 96 17.78 29.21 -6.41
CA THR A 96 16.82 28.79 -5.38
C THR A 96 15.47 29.48 -5.56
N LEU A 97 15.45 30.78 -5.87
CA LEU A 97 14.23 31.54 -6.19
C LEU A 97 13.53 31.00 -7.45
N THR A 98 14.30 30.69 -8.48
CA THR A 98 13.79 30.06 -9.71
C THR A 98 13.15 28.71 -9.42
N ALA A 99 13.78 27.87 -8.61
CA ALA A 99 13.25 26.56 -8.20
C ALA A 99 11.97 26.72 -7.38
N ALA A 100 11.95 27.60 -6.37
CA ALA A 100 10.76 27.91 -5.58
C ALA A 100 9.60 28.43 -6.44
N ARG A 101 9.86 29.30 -7.42
CA ARG A 101 8.83 29.78 -8.36
C ARG A 101 8.26 28.67 -9.24
N ARG A 102 9.10 27.75 -9.73
CA ARG A 102 8.65 26.55 -10.49
C ARG A 102 7.81 25.63 -9.61
N LEU A 103 8.21 25.43 -8.35
CA LEU A 103 7.45 24.66 -7.38
C LEU A 103 6.07 25.28 -7.11
N LYS A 104 6.01 26.61 -6.93
CA LYS A 104 4.74 27.33 -6.79
C LYS A 104 3.82 27.11 -8.00
N ALA A 105 4.35 27.28 -9.21
CA ALA A 105 3.59 27.05 -10.45
C ALA A 105 3.14 25.58 -10.58
N PHE A 106 3.95 24.63 -10.13
CA PHE A 106 3.57 23.22 -10.09
C PHE A 106 2.35 23.00 -9.19
N CYS A 107 2.37 23.52 -7.96
CA CYS A 107 1.29 23.36 -6.98
C CYS A 107 -0.01 24.02 -7.45
N GLN A 108 0.07 25.21 -8.06
CA GLN A 108 -1.11 25.94 -8.57
C GLN A 108 -1.93 25.17 -9.63
N ARG A 109 -1.35 24.16 -10.30
CA ARG A 109 -2.12 23.30 -11.23
C ARG A 109 -3.13 22.39 -10.53
N PHE A 110 -2.98 22.21 -9.23
CA PHE A 110 -3.86 21.41 -8.37
C PHE A 110 -4.74 22.31 -7.50
N GLU A 111 -4.83 23.60 -7.83
CA GLU A 111 -5.71 24.56 -7.17
C GLU A 111 -7.16 24.22 -7.52
N GLY A 112 -7.98 23.97 -6.51
CA GLY A 112 -9.35 23.50 -6.65
C GLY A 112 -9.91 23.06 -5.30
N ASP A 113 -11.22 22.84 -5.24
CA ASP A 113 -11.88 22.38 -4.02
C ASP A 113 -11.44 20.95 -3.67
N ALA A 114 -11.30 20.64 -2.37
CA ALA A 114 -10.85 19.33 -1.85
C ALA A 114 -11.73 18.16 -2.33
N THR A 115 -12.94 18.46 -2.82
CA THR A 115 -13.90 17.51 -3.41
C THR A 115 -13.49 17.00 -4.80
N VAL A 116 -12.57 17.69 -5.48
CA VAL A 116 -12.03 17.25 -6.78
C VAL A 116 -10.91 16.25 -6.54
N ARG A 117 -10.99 15.05 -7.13
CA ARG A 117 -10.02 13.94 -6.97
C ARG A 117 -8.53 14.27 -7.29
N ARG A 118 -8.24 15.47 -7.78
CA ARG A 118 -6.89 15.95 -8.11
C ARG A 118 -6.52 17.26 -7.38
N ALA A 119 -7.38 17.80 -6.53
CA ALA A 119 -7.07 19.04 -5.81
C ALA A 119 -6.08 18.76 -4.67
N ALA A 120 -5.20 19.73 -4.42
CA ALA A 120 -4.25 19.70 -3.32
C ALA A 120 -4.25 21.06 -2.59
N PRO A 121 -5.34 21.42 -1.89
CA PRO A 121 -5.49 22.72 -1.26
C PRO A 121 -4.45 23.02 -0.18
N LEU A 122 -4.03 22.02 0.61
CA LEU A 122 -3.03 22.22 1.68
C LEU A 122 -1.65 22.51 1.08
N LEU A 123 -1.26 21.75 0.04
CA LEU A 123 -0.03 22.05 -0.70
C LEU A 123 -0.10 23.42 -1.39
N CYS A 124 -1.25 23.80 -1.95
CA CYS A 124 -1.44 25.13 -2.53
C CYS A 124 -1.33 26.24 -1.47
N ALA A 125 -1.88 26.02 -0.27
CA ALA A 125 -1.77 26.95 0.84
C ALA A 125 -0.31 27.17 1.26
N LEU A 126 0.51 26.11 1.33
CA LEU A 126 1.95 26.23 1.57
C LEU A 126 2.67 26.95 0.42
N ALA A 127 2.36 26.59 -0.83
CA ALA A 127 2.95 27.22 -2.00
C ALA A 127 2.57 28.70 -2.14
N SER A 128 1.44 29.14 -1.57
CA SER A 128 1.01 30.54 -1.57
C SER A 128 2.01 31.46 -0.84
N LYS A 129 2.71 30.91 0.19
CA LYS A 129 3.74 31.61 0.98
C LYS A 129 5.02 31.87 0.18
N ILE A 130 5.24 31.15 -0.92
CA ILE A 130 6.37 31.38 -1.82
C ILE A 130 6.11 32.68 -2.60
N THR A 131 6.99 33.67 -2.46
CA THR A 131 6.85 34.95 -3.16
C THR A 131 7.82 34.99 -4.34
N PRO A 132 7.34 35.06 -5.60
CA PRO A 132 8.21 35.16 -6.77
C PRO A 132 8.94 36.50 -6.80
N LEU A 133 10.27 36.49 -6.73
CA LEU A 133 11.12 37.69 -6.80
C LEU A 133 11.80 37.78 -8.17
N LYS A 134 10.99 37.75 -9.23
CA LYS A 134 11.45 37.77 -10.62
C LYS A 134 12.39 38.95 -10.95
N PRO A 135 12.18 40.19 -10.45
CA PRO A 135 13.13 41.27 -10.69
C PRO A 135 14.55 40.97 -10.21
N LEU A 136 14.69 40.31 -9.05
CA LEU A 136 16.00 39.91 -8.51
C LEU A 136 16.61 38.75 -9.33
N GLU A 137 15.79 37.73 -9.68
CA GLU A 137 16.21 36.63 -10.57
C GLU A 137 16.77 37.19 -11.89
N ASP A 138 15.99 38.05 -12.55
CA ASP A 138 16.33 38.62 -13.86
C ASP A 138 17.58 39.53 -13.77
N ALA A 139 17.71 40.33 -12.69
CA ALA A 139 18.88 41.17 -12.47
C ALA A 139 20.17 40.35 -12.29
N VAL A 140 20.13 39.28 -11.49
CA VAL A 140 21.28 38.39 -11.28
C VAL A 140 21.66 37.67 -12.58
N HIS A 141 20.70 37.10 -13.30
CA HIS A 141 20.98 36.37 -14.55
C HIS A 141 21.41 37.29 -15.72
N ALA A 142 21.00 38.56 -15.72
CA ALA A 142 21.47 39.54 -16.68
C ALA A 142 22.91 40.00 -16.41
N ALA A 143 23.32 40.02 -15.13
CA ALA A 143 24.64 40.47 -14.72
C ALA A 143 25.68 39.35 -14.65
N ILE A 144 25.29 38.12 -14.32
CA ILE A 144 26.20 36.99 -14.08
C ILE A 144 25.85 35.84 -15.03
N ASP A 145 26.85 35.18 -15.59
CA ASP A 145 26.66 33.99 -16.41
C ASP A 145 26.61 32.68 -15.62
N GLU A 146 26.41 31.56 -16.30
CA GLU A 146 26.30 30.23 -15.69
C GLU A 146 27.62 29.75 -15.08
N THR A 147 28.75 30.34 -15.47
CA THR A 147 30.07 29.98 -14.92
C THR A 147 30.43 30.77 -13.66
N GLY A 148 29.60 31.76 -13.29
CA GLY A 148 29.86 32.65 -12.15
C GLY A 148 30.72 33.85 -12.52
N GLU A 149 30.88 34.17 -13.81
CA GLU A 149 31.56 35.38 -14.25
C GLU A 149 30.55 36.52 -14.49
N VAL A 150 30.95 37.75 -14.16
CA VAL A 150 30.14 38.93 -14.44
C VAL A 150 30.20 39.21 -15.94
N ARG A 151 29.04 39.28 -16.60
CA ARG A 151 28.90 39.49 -18.04
C ARG A 151 29.34 40.89 -18.45
N ASP A 152 29.85 41.02 -19.67
CA ASP A 152 30.12 42.34 -20.28
C ASP A 152 28.87 43.23 -20.34
N SER A 153 27.69 42.63 -20.43
CA SER A 153 26.40 43.31 -20.48
C SER A 153 25.89 43.78 -19.12
N ALA A 154 26.55 43.42 -18.01
CA ALA A 154 26.09 43.75 -16.66
C ALA A 154 26.00 45.27 -16.43
N SER A 155 26.90 46.05 -17.04
CA SER A 155 26.76 47.51 -17.11
C SER A 155 27.37 48.08 -18.39
N PRO A 156 26.86 49.22 -18.90
CA PRO A 156 27.47 49.92 -20.03
C PRO A 156 28.93 50.32 -19.78
N GLU A 157 29.26 50.64 -18.52
CA GLU A 157 30.59 51.05 -18.09
C GLU A 157 31.57 49.87 -18.08
N LEU A 158 31.17 48.71 -17.53
CA LEU A 158 31.98 47.50 -17.56
C LEU A 158 32.28 47.07 -19.01
N ARG A 159 31.26 47.11 -19.88
CA ARG A 159 31.42 46.85 -21.31
C ARG A 159 32.44 47.78 -21.95
N ARG A 160 32.38 49.07 -21.61
CA ARG A 160 33.32 50.08 -22.10
C ARG A 160 34.73 49.74 -21.61
N VAL A 161 34.93 49.52 -20.32
CA VAL A 161 36.24 49.23 -19.73
C VAL A 161 36.85 47.96 -20.34
N ARG A 162 36.11 46.85 -20.41
CA ARG A 162 36.59 45.59 -21.02
C ARG A 162 36.97 45.74 -22.49
N LYS A 163 36.23 46.54 -23.26
CA LYS A 163 36.60 46.87 -24.65
C LYS A 163 37.91 47.67 -24.73
N HIS A 164 38.15 48.58 -23.79
CA HIS A 164 39.42 49.32 -23.70
C HIS A 164 40.57 48.41 -23.26
N ILE A 165 40.35 47.49 -22.31
CA ILE A 165 41.32 46.46 -21.92
C ILE A 165 41.74 45.65 -23.14
N GLY A 166 40.77 45.14 -23.93
CA GLY A 166 41.05 44.39 -25.15
C GLY A 166 41.90 45.18 -26.15
N ARG A 167 41.49 46.42 -26.47
CA ARG A 167 42.24 47.30 -27.39
C ARG A 167 43.66 47.61 -26.92
N THR A 168 43.83 47.94 -25.64
CA THR A 168 45.14 48.24 -25.06
C THR A 168 46.04 47.01 -25.09
N ARG A 169 45.49 45.84 -24.73
CA ARG A 169 46.18 44.55 -24.82
C ARG A 169 46.64 44.25 -26.23
N ASP A 170 45.77 44.39 -27.22
CA ASP A 170 46.10 44.10 -28.62
C ASP A 170 47.20 45.07 -29.10
N THR A 171 47.16 46.34 -28.69
CA THR A 171 48.22 47.31 -29.02
C THR A 171 49.58 46.95 -28.39
N ILE A 172 49.59 46.47 -27.14
CA ILE A 172 50.80 45.97 -26.47
C ILE A 172 51.35 44.76 -27.22
N MET A 173 50.49 43.79 -27.55
CA MET A 173 50.88 42.58 -28.26
C MET A 173 51.44 42.89 -29.65
N ASP A 174 50.85 43.82 -30.40
CA ASP A 174 51.35 44.24 -31.70
C ASP A 174 52.73 44.90 -31.61
N ARG A 175 52.96 45.75 -30.60
CA ARG A 175 54.27 46.37 -30.34
C ARG A 175 55.32 45.33 -29.95
N LEU A 176 55.02 44.47 -28.99
CA LEU A 176 55.93 43.41 -28.55
C LEU A 176 56.24 42.42 -29.69
N THR A 177 55.24 42.06 -30.50
CA THR A 177 55.44 41.19 -31.67
C THR A 177 56.32 41.85 -32.72
N ARG A 178 56.18 43.17 -32.95
CA ARG A 178 57.08 43.92 -33.82
C ARG A 178 58.52 43.89 -33.31
N ILE A 179 58.73 44.09 -32.02
CA ILE A 179 60.06 44.00 -31.38
C ILE A 179 60.64 42.59 -31.55
N LEU A 180 59.84 41.54 -31.29
CA LEU A 180 60.26 40.15 -31.44
C LEU A 180 60.60 39.74 -32.89
N ARG A 181 60.02 40.42 -33.89
CA ARG A 181 60.28 40.15 -35.31
C ARG A 181 61.60 40.74 -35.81
N ASN A 182 62.16 41.75 -35.14
CA ASN A 182 63.46 42.32 -35.47
C ASN A 182 64.58 41.29 -35.23
N GLU A 183 65.55 41.20 -36.15
CA GLU A 183 66.63 40.20 -36.08
C GLU A 183 67.51 40.32 -34.82
N ASP A 184 67.73 41.55 -34.35
CA ASP A 184 68.50 41.81 -33.13
C ASP A 184 67.82 41.26 -31.87
N ALA A 185 66.48 41.29 -31.82
CA ALA A 185 65.72 40.77 -30.69
C ALA A 185 65.73 39.22 -30.63
N LYS A 186 65.80 38.53 -31.78
CA LYS A 186 65.79 37.06 -31.85
C LYS A 186 66.99 36.41 -31.17
N ASN A 187 68.15 37.08 -31.16
CA ASN A 187 69.38 36.57 -30.56
C ASN A 187 69.45 36.81 -29.03
N VAL A 188 68.75 37.83 -28.56
CA VAL A 188 68.73 38.34 -27.18
C VAL A 188 67.67 37.64 -26.33
N VAL A 189 66.52 37.33 -26.92
CA VAL A 189 65.38 36.70 -26.26
C VAL A 189 65.65 35.20 -26.03
N GLN A 190 65.30 34.70 -24.86
CA GLN A 190 65.51 33.30 -24.49
C GLN A 190 64.44 32.38 -25.10
N GLU A 191 63.18 32.82 -25.11
CA GLU A 191 62.05 32.15 -25.74
C GLU A 191 61.24 33.17 -26.55
N GLN A 192 60.93 32.88 -27.82
CA GLN A 192 60.19 33.80 -28.71
C GLN A 192 58.69 33.86 -28.38
N LEU A 193 58.36 34.03 -27.10
CA LEU A 193 56.99 34.16 -26.62
C LEU A 193 56.88 35.36 -25.68
N ILE A 194 55.75 36.05 -25.77
CA ILE A 194 55.42 37.16 -24.86
C ILE A 194 54.86 36.55 -23.58
N THR A 195 55.45 36.90 -22.43
CA THR A 195 55.03 36.36 -21.13
C THR A 195 54.37 37.45 -20.29
N VAL A 196 53.58 37.04 -19.30
CA VAL A 196 52.99 37.96 -18.32
C VAL A 196 53.68 37.75 -16.99
N ARG A 197 54.20 38.84 -16.39
CA ARG A 197 54.81 38.84 -15.05
C ARG A 197 54.19 39.94 -14.22
N ASP A 198 53.68 39.59 -13.04
CA ASP A 198 52.99 40.52 -12.13
C ASP A 198 51.88 41.33 -12.83
N GLY A 199 51.18 40.68 -13.77
CA GLY A 199 50.11 41.28 -14.58
C GLY A 199 50.58 42.16 -15.75
N ARG A 200 51.88 42.34 -15.96
CA ARG A 200 52.48 43.12 -17.04
C ARG A 200 53.00 42.23 -18.16
N TYR A 201 52.84 42.67 -19.41
CA TYR A 201 53.42 41.98 -20.56
C TYR A 201 54.91 42.28 -20.67
N VAL A 202 55.73 41.22 -20.64
CA VAL A 202 57.20 41.29 -20.60
C VAL A 202 57.81 40.30 -21.59
N MET A 203 59.08 40.53 -21.95
CA MET A 203 59.87 39.63 -22.78
C MET A 203 60.94 38.91 -21.95
N PRO A 204 61.11 37.59 -22.11
CA PRO A 204 62.16 36.83 -21.45
C PRO A 204 63.50 36.99 -22.19
N LEU A 205 64.44 37.72 -21.60
CA LEU A 205 65.79 37.92 -22.15
C LEU A 205 66.81 37.00 -21.47
N LYS A 206 67.85 36.63 -22.20
CA LYS A 206 69.03 35.99 -21.63
C LYS A 206 69.75 36.99 -20.71
N PRO A 207 70.20 36.61 -19.49
CA PRO A 207 70.81 37.51 -18.51
C PRO A 207 71.97 38.36 -19.05
N ASN A 208 72.75 37.80 -19.99
CA ASN A 208 73.92 38.44 -20.57
C ASN A 208 73.59 39.62 -21.51
N PHE A 209 72.32 39.80 -21.89
CA PHE A 209 71.87 40.80 -22.85
C PHE A 209 70.91 41.83 -22.24
N ARG A 210 71.05 42.11 -20.93
CA ARG A 210 70.21 43.05 -20.19
C ARG A 210 70.16 44.48 -20.78
N GLN A 211 71.21 44.91 -21.48
CA GLN A 211 71.30 46.25 -22.08
C GLN A 211 70.85 46.29 -23.56
N SER A 212 70.54 45.14 -24.15
CA SER A 212 70.23 45.05 -25.59
C SER A 212 68.82 45.51 -25.93
N ILE A 213 67.91 45.53 -24.95
CA ILE A 213 66.56 46.08 -25.08
C ILE A 213 66.34 47.09 -23.97
N ASN A 214 66.05 48.33 -24.34
CA ASN A 214 65.82 49.39 -23.38
C ASN A 214 64.46 49.20 -22.70
N GLY A 215 64.46 48.93 -21.39
CA GLY A 215 63.27 48.52 -20.67
C GLY A 215 63.46 48.38 -19.16
N VAL A 216 62.35 48.21 -18.46
CA VAL A 216 62.29 48.05 -17.00
C VAL A 216 62.34 46.56 -16.67
N VAL A 217 63.20 46.17 -15.72
CA VAL A 217 63.32 44.78 -15.27
C VAL A 217 62.26 44.48 -14.20
N HIS A 218 61.41 43.47 -14.44
CA HIS A 218 60.36 43.05 -13.51
C HIS A 218 60.73 41.81 -12.68
N GLY A 219 61.85 41.16 -12.96
CA GLY A 219 62.36 40.07 -12.15
C GLY A 219 63.25 39.09 -12.90
N HIS A 220 63.66 38.05 -12.18
CA HIS A 220 64.42 36.92 -12.73
C HIS A 220 63.64 35.62 -12.50
N SER A 221 63.84 34.63 -13.36
CA SER A 221 63.38 33.25 -13.11
C SER A 221 64.01 32.68 -11.82
N GLY A 222 63.38 31.68 -11.20
CA GLY A 222 63.92 31.02 -9.99
C GLY A 222 65.34 30.45 -10.16
N SER A 223 65.70 30.00 -11.36
CA SER A 223 67.05 29.53 -11.73
C SER A 223 68.03 30.65 -12.12
N ARG A 224 67.60 31.92 -12.08
CA ARG A 224 68.30 33.12 -12.61
C ARG A 224 68.73 33.04 -14.08
N ALA A 225 68.25 32.04 -14.82
CA ALA A 225 68.58 31.84 -16.22
C ALA A 225 67.82 32.76 -17.19
N THR A 226 66.74 33.41 -16.75
CA THR A 226 65.89 34.31 -17.55
C THR A 226 65.65 35.64 -16.84
N LEU A 227 65.77 36.73 -17.59
CA LEU A 227 65.48 38.09 -17.14
C LEU A 227 64.18 38.58 -17.79
N PHE A 228 63.17 38.95 -17.01
CA PHE A 228 61.91 39.47 -17.54
C PHE A 228 61.97 40.99 -17.67
N VAL A 229 61.90 41.49 -18.90
CA VAL A 229 62.03 42.92 -19.22
C VAL A 229 60.78 43.45 -19.92
N GLU A 230 60.28 44.58 -19.44
CA GLU A 230 59.23 45.39 -20.06
C GLU A 230 59.88 46.48 -20.93
N PRO A 231 59.81 46.42 -22.28
CA PRO A 231 60.36 47.45 -23.15
C PRO A 231 59.72 48.83 -22.88
N LEU A 232 60.52 49.90 -22.96
CA LEU A 232 60.03 51.27 -22.78
C LEU A 232 58.84 51.61 -23.71
N GLU A 233 58.80 51.03 -24.91
CA GLU A 233 57.72 51.20 -25.90
C GLU A 233 56.33 50.75 -25.42
N VAL A 234 56.26 49.87 -24.41
CA VAL A 234 55.00 49.34 -23.89
C VAL A 234 54.72 49.71 -22.43
N VAL A 235 55.66 50.36 -21.73
CA VAL A 235 55.51 50.76 -20.31
C VAL A 235 54.24 51.58 -20.09
N GLU A 236 54.00 52.61 -20.91
CA GLU A 236 52.82 53.46 -20.80
C GLU A 236 51.52 52.66 -20.98
N GLN A 237 51.49 51.76 -21.97
CA GLN A 237 50.30 50.96 -22.23
C GLN A 237 50.05 49.89 -21.18
N ASN A 238 51.11 49.27 -20.63
CA ASN A 238 51.00 48.34 -19.51
C ASN A 238 50.50 49.06 -18.23
N ASN A 239 50.97 50.28 -17.96
CA ASN A 239 50.43 51.10 -16.87
C ASN A 239 48.94 51.40 -17.10
N ARG A 240 48.56 51.83 -18.32
CA ARG A 240 47.15 52.08 -18.66
C ARG A 240 46.30 50.81 -18.57
N LEU A 241 46.84 49.65 -18.95
CA LEU A 241 46.16 48.36 -18.81
C LEU A 241 45.95 48.01 -17.32
N ALA A 242 46.91 48.31 -16.46
CA ALA A 242 46.78 48.11 -15.02
C ALA A 242 45.69 49.02 -14.42
N GLU A 243 45.64 50.30 -14.82
CA GLU A 243 44.55 51.23 -14.44
C GLU A 243 43.19 50.71 -14.89
N LEU A 244 43.04 50.33 -16.16
CA LEU A 244 41.78 49.80 -16.70
C LEU A 244 41.34 48.51 -15.98
N ARG A 245 42.28 47.66 -15.55
CA ARG A 245 41.96 46.46 -14.73
C ARG A 245 41.52 46.82 -13.31
N MET A 246 41.98 47.94 -12.76
CA MET A 246 41.47 48.46 -11.48
C MET A 246 40.06 49.01 -11.68
N GLU A 247 39.82 49.83 -12.71
CA GLU A 247 38.49 50.32 -13.09
C GLU A 247 37.50 49.16 -13.31
N GLU A 248 37.92 48.07 -13.97
CA GLU A 248 37.10 46.86 -14.16
C GLU A 248 36.70 46.22 -12.83
N ARG A 249 37.64 46.09 -11.89
CA ARG A 249 37.38 45.50 -10.58
C ARG A 249 36.43 46.36 -9.77
N GLU A 250 36.65 47.68 -9.73
CA GLU A 250 35.80 48.62 -9.01
C GLU A 250 34.36 48.59 -9.55
N GLU A 251 34.19 48.56 -10.88
CA GLU A 251 32.87 48.47 -11.50
C GLU A 251 32.21 47.11 -11.25
N THR A 252 32.98 46.02 -11.28
CA THR A 252 32.48 44.68 -10.95
C THR A 252 31.99 44.63 -9.50
N GLU A 253 32.77 45.14 -8.55
CA GLU A 253 32.36 45.20 -7.14
C GLU A 253 31.15 46.12 -6.93
N ARG A 254 31.04 47.22 -7.67
CA ARG A 254 29.87 48.11 -7.63
C ARG A 254 28.60 47.34 -8.01
N ILE A 255 28.63 46.60 -9.12
CA ILE A 255 27.53 45.76 -9.59
C ILE A 255 27.17 44.69 -8.54
N LEU A 256 28.17 44.00 -7.98
CA LEU A 256 27.93 42.96 -6.97
C LEU A 256 27.34 43.53 -5.67
N ARG A 257 27.79 44.72 -5.23
CA ARG A 257 27.20 45.43 -4.08
C ARG A 257 25.75 45.82 -4.34
N GLU A 258 25.43 46.28 -5.54
CA GLU A 258 24.06 46.63 -5.93
C GLU A 258 23.14 45.41 -5.90
N LEU A 259 23.55 44.29 -6.50
CA LEU A 259 22.81 43.02 -6.46
C LEU A 259 22.67 42.47 -5.03
N SER A 260 23.73 42.56 -4.22
CA SER A 260 23.69 42.13 -2.82
C SER A 260 22.73 43.00 -1.99
N ALA A 261 22.66 44.31 -2.26
CA ALA A 261 21.73 45.20 -1.59
C ALA A 261 20.26 44.89 -1.95
N LEU A 262 19.99 44.56 -3.22
CA LEU A 262 18.66 44.10 -3.64
C LEU A 262 18.28 42.79 -2.93
N ALA A 263 19.19 41.82 -2.87
CA ALA A 263 18.95 40.57 -2.14
C ALA A 263 18.76 40.80 -0.63
N ALA A 264 19.49 41.74 -0.03
CA ALA A 264 19.36 42.10 1.39
C ALA A 264 18.00 42.73 1.70
N GLN A 265 17.48 43.58 0.81
CA GLN A 265 16.17 44.21 0.97
C GLN A 265 15.04 43.18 1.07
N ASP A 266 15.13 42.11 0.28
CA ASP A 266 14.13 41.03 0.23
C ASP A 266 14.49 39.80 1.09
N ALA A 267 15.55 39.87 1.91
CA ALA A 267 16.10 38.69 2.62
C ALA A 267 15.06 37.94 3.47
N ALA A 268 14.15 38.66 4.14
CA ALA A 268 13.08 38.03 4.92
C ALA A 268 12.07 37.28 4.04
N VAL A 269 11.73 37.84 2.89
CA VAL A 269 10.80 37.24 1.91
C VAL A 269 11.44 36.03 1.23
N ILE A 270 12.73 36.12 0.92
CA ILE A 270 13.52 34.99 0.41
C ILE A 270 13.51 33.85 1.44
N GLY A 271 13.79 34.16 2.72
CA GLY A 271 13.78 33.19 3.82
C GLY A 271 12.44 32.47 3.95
N ALA A 272 11.33 33.20 4.00
CA ALA A 272 9.99 32.62 4.07
C ALA A 272 9.65 31.74 2.85
N SER A 273 10.12 32.13 1.66
CA SER A 273 9.92 31.35 0.44
C SER A 273 10.71 30.04 0.45
N VAL A 274 11.95 30.06 0.96
CA VAL A 274 12.78 28.86 1.14
C VAL A 274 12.19 27.94 2.18
N GLU A 275 11.70 28.46 3.31
CA GLU A 275 11.04 27.67 4.35
C GLU A 275 9.77 26.99 3.84
N ALA A 276 8.95 27.69 3.05
CA ALA A 276 7.78 27.11 2.42
C ALA A 276 8.16 26.01 1.40
N ALA A 277 9.17 26.23 0.58
CA ALA A 277 9.71 25.22 -0.33
C ALA A 277 10.27 24.00 0.41
N ALA A 278 11.01 24.22 1.50
CA ALA A 278 11.54 23.16 2.36
C ALA A 278 10.43 22.35 3.03
N GLY A 279 9.34 23.00 3.43
CA GLY A 279 8.14 22.35 3.95
C GLY A 279 7.50 21.41 2.92
N ILE A 280 7.34 21.87 1.68
CA ILE A 280 6.82 21.04 0.58
C ILE A 280 7.77 19.87 0.27
N ASP A 281 9.08 20.08 0.26
CA ASP A 281 10.06 18.99 0.10
C ASP A 281 10.00 17.98 1.26
N ALA A 282 9.83 18.43 2.49
CA ALA A 282 9.66 17.54 3.64
C ALA A 282 8.40 16.66 3.51
N ILE A 283 7.26 17.23 3.11
CA ILE A 283 6.03 16.48 2.82
C ILE A 283 6.27 15.50 1.65
N THR A 284 7.01 15.93 0.63
CA THR A 284 7.40 15.09 -0.52
C THR A 284 8.24 13.91 -0.07
N ALA A 285 9.16 14.10 0.87
CA ALA A 285 9.95 13.04 1.47
C ALA A 285 9.08 12.04 2.25
N ARG A 286 8.09 12.52 3.03
CA ARG A 286 7.10 11.66 3.71
C ARG A 286 6.30 10.81 2.71
N ALA A 287 5.81 11.42 1.63
CA ALA A 287 5.06 10.72 0.59
C ALA A 287 5.92 9.70 -0.17
N ARG A 288 7.18 10.05 -0.50
CA ARG A 288 8.14 9.13 -1.14
C ARG A 288 8.46 7.93 -0.25
N PHE A 289 8.61 8.15 1.05
CA PHE A 289 8.71 7.06 2.03
C PHE A 289 7.46 6.17 1.96
N GLY A 290 6.26 6.75 1.90
CA GLY A 290 4.99 6.05 1.69
C GLY A 290 5.02 5.08 0.50
N VAL A 291 5.37 5.60 -0.68
CA VAL A 291 5.47 4.80 -1.92
C VAL A 291 6.52 3.70 -1.79
N GLU A 292 7.73 4.07 -1.34
CA GLU A 292 8.87 3.15 -1.29
C GLU A 292 8.64 2.03 -0.28
N PHE A 293 8.10 2.33 0.90
CA PHE A 293 7.85 1.36 1.97
C PHE A 293 6.50 0.65 1.87
N ARG A 294 5.68 0.97 0.84
CA ARG A 294 4.28 0.53 0.73
C ARG A 294 3.50 0.83 2.02
N ALA A 295 3.74 2.02 2.54
CA ALA A 295 3.10 2.55 3.73
C ALA A 295 1.88 3.38 3.34
N VAL A 296 0.89 3.43 4.23
CA VAL A 296 -0.39 4.10 4.03
C VAL A 296 -0.56 5.22 5.04
N VAL A 297 -1.33 6.25 4.68
CA VAL A 297 -1.80 7.24 5.66
C VAL A 297 -2.90 6.57 6.48
N PRO A 298 -2.74 6.40 7.81
CA PRO A 298 -3.76 5.78 8.65
C PRO A 298 -4.93 6.74 8.85
N GLU A 299 -6.10 6.19 9.10
CA GLU A 299 -7.27 6.94 9.56
C GLU A 299 -7.07 7.35 11.03
N LEU A 300 -7.54 8.53 11.41
CA LEU A 300 -7.49 8.97 12.80
C LEU A 300 -8.70 8.41 13.55
N SER A 301 -8.45 7.61 14.58
CA SER A 301 -9.50 6.99 15.38
C SER A 301 -10.14 8.02 16.33
N GLU A 302 -11.45 8.27 16.17
CA GLU A 302 -12.25 9.11 17.08
C GLU A 302 -12.47 8.47 18.46
N HIS A 303 -12.46 7.13 18.55
CA HIS A 303 -12.78 6.38 19.78
C HIS A 303 -11.54 6.01 20.62
N GLY A 304 -10.36 6.49 20.22
CA GLY A 304 -9.10 6.23 20.93
C GLY A 304 -8.55 4.81 20.79
N GLY A 305 -9.01 4.03 19.81
CA GLY A 305 -8.59 2.64 19.58
C GLY A 305 -7.47 2.52 18.55
N ILE A 306 -6.67 1.45 18.65
CA ILE A 306 -5.61 1.12 17.67
C ILE A 306 -6.09 -0.03 16.79
N ALA A 307 -6.15 0.16 15.47
CA ALA A 307 -6.41 -0.92 14.53
C ALA A 307 -5.35 -0.90 13.43
N LEU A 308 -4.39 -1.81 13.47
CA LEU A 308 -3.29 -1.90 12.51
C LEU A 308 -3.42 -3.19 11.72
N ARG A 309 -3.59 -3.07 10.40
CA ARG A 309 -3.72 -4.22 9.49
C ARG A 309 -2.40 -4.50 8.79
N ALA A 310 -1.97 -5.76 8.83
CA ALA A 310 -0.72 -6.23 8.23
C ALA A 310 0.50 -5.34 8.54
N ALA A 311 0.57 -4.82 9.77
CA ALA A 311 1.59 -3.89 10.19
C ALA A 311 2.97 -4.54 10.28
N ARG A 312 3.99 -3.79 9.88
CA ARG A 312 5.39 -4.20 9.85
C ARG A 312 6.24 -3.16 10.57
N HIS A 313 7.33 -3.59 11.18
CA HIS A 313 8.28 -2.68 11.81
C HIS A 313 9.09 -1.90 10.75
N PRO A 314 9.01 -0.55 10.67
CA PRO A 314 9.65 0.24 9.63
C PRO A 314 11.16 -0.01 9.48
N LEU A 315 11.90 -0.07 10.60
CA LEU A 315 13.35 -0.28 10.59
C LEU A 315 13.76 -1.67 10.09
N ILE A 316 12.94 -2.71 10.32
CA ILE A 316 13.21 -4.05 9.80
C ILE A 316 12.98 -4.07 8.28
N VAL A 317 11.92 -3.40 7.81
CA VAL A 317 11.67 -3.21 6.37
C VAL A 317 12.83 -2.49 5.69
N ALA A 318 13.40 -1.46 6.33
CA ALA A 318 14.55 -0.72 5.80
C ALA A 318 15.82 -1.58 5.65
N LYS A 319 16.14 -2.41 6.66
CA LYS A 319 17.32 -3.30 6.63
C LYS A 319 17.27 -4.32 5.48
N ARG A 320 16.08 -4.83 5.13
CA ARG A 320 15.88 -5.75 3.99
C ARG A 320 16.37 -5.16 2.67
N LYS A 321 16.10 -3.88 2.42
CA LYS A 321 16.43 -3.22 1.15
C LYS A 321 17.94 -2.99 0.97
N ALA A 322 18.72 -3.02 2.04
CA ALA A 322 20.16 -2.81 2.03
C ALA A 322 20.98 -4.10 1.75
N GLY A 323 20.36 -5.18 1.28
CA GLY A 323 21.07 -6.40 0.86
C GLY A 323 21.43 -7.39 1.96
N ALA A 324 20.87 -7.26 3.17
CA ALA A 324 21.09 -8.21 4.26
C ALA A 324 20.11 -9.39 4.22
N SER A 325 20.62 -10.61 4.38
CA SER A 325 19.86 -11.82 4.63
C SER A 325 19.37 -11.83 6.07
N ALA A 326 18.14 -11.37 6.32
CA ALA A 326 17.44 -11.58 7.58
C ALA A 326 15.93 -11.67 7.29
N GLN A 327 15.32 -12.71 7.86
CA GLN A 327 13.97 -13.22 7.63
C GLN A 327 12.91 -12.09 7.55
N ASP A 328 11.94 -12.28 6.66
CA ASP A 328 10.90 -11.31 6.29
C ASP A 328 10.31 -10.54 7.48
N ALA A 329 10.13 -9.22 7.35
CA ALA A 329 9.31 -8.44 8.28
C ALA A 329 7.86 -8.95 8.19
N VAL A 330 7.52 -9.90 9.07
CA VAL A 330 6.22 -10.58 9.08
C VAL A 330 5.12 -9.56 9.40
N PRO A 331 4.09 -9.44 8.54
CA PRO A 331 2.97 -8.54 8.79
C PRO A 331 2.11 -9.09 9.93
N ASN A 332 1.72 -8.21 10.85
CA ASN A 332 0.91 -8.56 12.02
C ASN A 332 -0.34 -7.68 12.11
N ASP A 333 -1.49 -8.30 12.38
CA ASP A 333 -2.74 -7.61 12.64
C ASP A 333 -2.86 -7.34 14.14
N ILE A 334 -3.08 -6.08 14.51
CA ILE A 334 -3.21 -5.64 15.91
C ILE A 334 -4.51 -4.86 16.02
N ASN A 335 -5.39 -5.27 16.93
CA ASN A 335 -6.64 -4.57 17.15
C ASN A 335 -6.91 -4.38 18.65
N LEU A 336 -6.92 -3.12 19.07
CA LEU A 336 -7.29 -2.60 20.38
C LEU A 336 -8.38 -1.54 20.20
N SER A 337 -9.43 -1.90 19.46
CA SER A 337 -10.66 -1.12 19.29
C SER A 337 -11.72 -1.48 20.34
N GLY A 338 -12.65 -0.55 20.60
CA GLY A 338 -13.80 -0.79 21.48
C GLY A 338 -13.47 -0.65 22.96
N ASN A 339 -13.89 -1.63 23.78
CA ASN A 339 -13.68 -1.60 25.23
C ASN A 339 -12.28 -2.08 25.67
N SER A 340 -11.52 -2.68 24.75
CA SER A 340 -10.18 -3.20 25.05
C SER A 340 -9.14 -2.09 25.06
N ARG A 341 -8.51 -1.87 26.22
CA ARG A 341 -7.50 -0.83 26.45
C ARG A 341 -6.13 -1.41 26.84
N ALA A 342 -6.07 -2.65 27.34
CA ALA A 342 -4.81 -3.31 27.68
C ALA A 342 -4.56 -4.55 26.81
N LEU A 343 -3.38 -4.65 26.21
CA LEU A 343 -2.88 -5.80 25.47
C LEU A 343 -1.75 -6.48 26.23
N ILE A 344 -1.93 -7.75 26.59
CA ILE A 344 -0.91 -8.55 27.26
C ILE A 344 -0.32 -9.54 26.26
N ILE A 345 0.89 -9.27 25.79
CA ILE A 345 1.63 -10.08 24.83
C ILE A 345 2.47 -11.12 25.56
N SER A 346 2.27 -12.38 25.21
CA SER A 346 2.96 -13.53 25.81
C SER A 346 3.61 -14.41 24.75
N GLY A 347 4.50 -15.31 25.18
CA GLY A 347 5.26 -16.19 24.31
C GLY A 347 6.77 -16.20 24.62
N PRO A 348 7.56 -16.99 23.89
CA PRO A 348 9.00 -17.10 24.13
C PRO A 348 9.73 -15.78 23.84
N ASN A 349 10.85 -15.50 24.54
CA ASN A 349 11.59 -14.23 24.42
C ASN A 349 12.09 -14.00 22.99
N ALA A 350 12.58 -15.04 22.30
CA ALA A 350 12.96 -14.97 20.89
C ALA A 350 11.77 -14.91 19.89
N GLY A 351 10.53 -14.88 20.39
CA GLY A 351 9.30 -14.89 19.60
C GLY A 351 8.95 -13.57 18.91
N GLY A 352 9.61 -12.47 19.28
CA GLY A 352 9.36 -11.13 18.71
C GLY A 352 8.36 -10.26 19.49
N LYS A 353 8.13 -10.54 20.79
CA LYS A 353 7.23 -9.75 21.66
C LYS A 353 7.61 -8.27 21.69
N THR A 354 8.86 -7.97 22.00
CA THR A 354 9.43 -6.61 22.01
C THR A 354 9.31 -5.93 20.64
N VAL A 355 9.44 -6.69 19.54
CA VAL A 355 9.32 -6.13 18.18
C VAL A 355 7.89 -5.69 17.90
N VAL A 356 6.87 -6.47 18.28
CA VAL A 356 5.47 -6.08 18.14
C VAL A 356 5.16 -4.84 18.98
N LEU A 357 5.62 -4.83 20.23
CA LEU A 357 5.47 -3.70 21.14
C LEU A 357 6.11 -2.41 20.57
N LYS A 358 7.37 -2.49 20.10
CA LYS A 358 8.04 -1.39 19.41
C LYS A 358 7.32 -0.97 18.13
N THR A 359 6.78 -1.93 17.37
CA THR A 359 6.02 -1.63 16.14
C THR A 359 4.81 -0.76 16.45
N ILE A 360 4.01 -1.11 17.46
CA ILE A 360 2.83 -0.31 17.84
C ILE A 360 3.24 1.11 18.22
N GLY A 361 4.20 1.26 19.14
CA GLY A 361 4.67 2.57 19.59
C GLY A 361 5.25 3.43 18.46
N LEU A 362 6.11 2.84 17.63
CA LEU A 362 6.76 3.54 16.54
C LEU A 362 5.76 3.95 15.45
N LEU A 363 4.78 3.11 15.12
CA LEU A 363 3.74 3.47 14.15
C LEU A 363 2.86 4.62 14.66
N CYS A 364 2.55 4.68 15.96
CA CYS A 364 1.86 5.83 16.55
C CYS A 364 2.69 7.12 16.45
N LEU A 365 3.99 7.06 16.76
CA LEU A 365 4.89 8.22 16.69
C LEU A 365 5.02 8.77 15.27
N ILE A 366 5.21 7.90 14.27
CA ILE A 366 5.38 8.34 12.88
C ILE A 366 4.06 8.87 12.31
N ALA A 367 2.92 8.29 12.67
CA ALA A 367 1.60 8.82 12.31
C ALA A 367 1.38 10.23 12.90
N GLN A 368 1.69 10.44 14.18
CA GLN A 368 1.64 11.75 14.84
C GLN A 368 2.66 12.78 14.28
N ALA A 369 3.61 12.33 13.46
CA ALA A 369 4.51 13.20 12.70
C ALA A 369 4.00 13.48 11.27
N GLY A 370 2.89 12.88 10.84
CA GLY A 370 2.38 12.96 9.48
C GLY A 370 3.07 12.01 8.49
N ILE A 371 3.84 11.04 8.97
CA ILE A 371 4.56 10.07 8.12
C ILE A 371 3.64 8.86 7.90
N PRO A 372 3.51 8.34 6.67
CA PRO A 372 2.74 7.13 6.39
C PRO A 372 3.24 5.93 7.21
N VAL A 373 2.33 5.08 7.66
CA VAL A 373 2.63 3.90 8.48
C VAL A 373 2.82 2.66 7.62
N THR A 374 3.78 1.80 7.97
CA THR A 374 4.01 0.52 7.29
C THR A 374 2.96 -0.53 7.67
N ALA A 375 1.72 -0.27 7.25
CA ALA A 375 0.52 -1.09 7.40
C ALA A 375 -0.30 -1.03 6.09
N THR A 376 -1.46 -1.66 6.05
CA THR A 376 -2.37 -1.63 4.89
C THR A 376 -3.60 -0.75 5.12
N GLU A 377 -4.34 -0.45 4.05
CA GLU A 377 -5.60 0.31 4.09
C GLU A 377 -6.58 -0.23 5.15
N GLY A 378 -7.38 0.66 5.72
CA GLY A 378 -8.27 0.38 6.85
C GLY A 378 -7.55 0.23 8.19
N SER A 379 -6.33 0.76 8.30
CA SER A 379 -5.64 0.92 9.59
C SER A 379 -6.01 2.27 10.21
N GLU A 380 -6.33 2.26 11.50
CA GLU A 380 -6.73 3.40 12.31
C GLU A 380 -5.80 3.57 13.51
N LEU A 381 -5.42 4.81 13.80
CA LEU A 381 -4.58 5.15 14.96
C LEU A 381 -5.16 6.37 15.69
N PRO A 382 -5.15 6.38 17.03
CA PRO A 382 -5.55 7.55 17.79
C PRO A 382 -4.35 8.49 17.94
N VAL A 383 -4.63 9.74 18.32
CA VAL A 383 -3.59 10.71 18.66
C VAL A 383 -3.39 10.71 20.17
N PHE A 384 -2.21 10.30 20.62
CA PHE A 384 -1.86 10.26 22.02
C PHE A 384 -1.19 11.57 22.47
N SER A 385 -1.64 12.08 23.61
CA SER A 385 -1.02 13.24 24.27
C SER A 385 0.35 12.90 24.86
N GLY A 386 0.52 11.64 25.29
CA GLY A 386 1.77 11.10 25.81
C GLY A 386 1.97 9.65 25.38
N ILE A 387 3.18 9.34 24.90
CA ILE A 387 3.61 7.97 24.64
C ILE A 387 4.75 7.68 25.60
N PHE A 388 4.59 6.64 26.41
CA PHE A 388 5.52 6.21 27.44
C PHE A 388 6.02 4.81 27.12
N ALA A 389 7.31 4.58 27.34
CA ALA A 389 7.94 3.31 27.05
C ALA A 389 9.00 2.98 28.10
N ASP A 390 8.93 1.75 28.60
CA ASP A 390 9.99 1.06 29.34
C ASP A 390 10.33 -0.22 28.56
N ILE A 391 11.39 -0.17 27.75
CA ILE A 391 11.80 -1.23 26.82
C ILE A 391 13.33 -1.28 26.82
N GLY A 392 13.94 -2.40 27.21
CA GLY A 392 15.40 -2.51 27.26
C GLY A 392 15.89 -3.92 27.58
N ASP A 393 17.14 -4.21 27.21
CA ASP A 393 17.82 -5.48 27.50
C ASP A 393 18.44 -5.44 28.91
N GLU A 394 18.03 -6.36 29.78
CA GLU A 394 18.59 -6.61 31.13
C GLU A 394 20.04 -7.18 31.13
N GLN A 395 20.85 -6.95 30.09
CA GLN A 395 22.12 -7.69 29.88
C GLN A 395 23.40 -6.83 29.83
N SER A 396 23.45 -5.67 30.49
CA SER A 396 24.74 -5.08 30.87
C SER A 396 25.14 -5.56 32.26
N LEU A 397 26.14 -6.43 32.32
CA LEU A 397 26.80 -7.00 33.53
C LEU A 397 27.36 -5.96 34.53
N GLU A 398 27.09 -4.66 34.35
CA GLU A 398 27.66 -3.57 35.15
C GLU A 398 26.64 -2.94 36.14
N GLN A 399 25.39 -3.42 36.21
CA GLN A 399 24.31 -2.73 36.94
C GLN A 399 23.25 -3.63 37.62
N ASP A 400 23.66 -4.69 38.33
CA ASP A 400 22.76 -5.69 38.91
C ASP A 400 21.80 -5.23 40.04
N LEU A 401 21.87 -3.97 40.50
CA LEU A 401 20.89 -3.37 41.45
C LEU A 401 20.14 -2.14 40.90
N SER A 402 20.70 -1.49 39.87
CA SER A 402 20.08 -0.28 39.31
C SER A 402 19.08 -0.58 38.20
N THR A 403 19.06 -1.78 37.61
CA THR A 403 18.11 -2.14 36.54
C THR A 403 16.68 -2.28 37.06
N PHE A 404 16.42 -3.14 38.05
CA PHE A 404 15.08 -3.28 38.64
C PHE A 404 14.58 -1.96 39.27
N SER A 405 15.45 -1.28 40.03
CA SER A 405 15.11 0.02 40.62
C SER A 405 14.82 1.10 39.57
N SER A 406 15.50 1.06 38.42
CA SER A 406 15.25 1.95 37.29
C SER A 406 13.92 1.62 36.61
N HIS A 407 13.60 0.34 36.38
CA HIS A 407 12.32 -0.10 35.82
C HIS A 407 11.15 0.31 36.73
N VAL A 408 11.24 0.02 38.03
CA VAL A 408 10.22 0.44 39.00
C VAL A 408 10.12 1.98 39.08
N GLY A 409 11.26 2.68 39.02
CA GLY A 409 11.29 4.14 38.97
C GLY A 409 10.61 4.70 37.72
N GLN A 410 10.82 4.09 36.55
CA GLN A 410 10.14 4.46 35.30
C GLN A 410 8.65 4.17 35.38
N ILE A 411 8.25 2.96 35.80
CA ILE A 411 6.84 2.60 35.99
C ILE A 411 6.15 3.59 36.94
N ALA A 412 6.80 3.96 38.05
CA ALA A 412 6.26 4.96 38.97
C ALA A 412 6.08 6.33 38.30
N GLY A 413 7.05 6.78 37.51
CA GLY A 413 6.93 8.01 36.70
C GLY A 413 5.77 7.94 35.71
N ILE A 414 5.65 6.82 34.98
CA ILE A 414 4.57 6.58 34.02
C ILE A 414 3.20 6.62 34.71
N LEU A 415 3.04 5.94 35.86
CA LEU A 415 1.77 5.91 36.59
C LEU A 415 1.33 7.28 37.12
N ASN A 416 2.27 8.20 37.36
CA ASN A 416 1.98 9.55 37.82
C ASN A 416 1.59 10.50 36.68
N GLU A 417 2.08 10.27 35.46
CA GLU A 417 1.86 11.14 34.30
C GLU A 417 0.81 10.62 33.30
N ALA A 418 0.62 9.30 33.22
CA ALA A 418 -0.26 8.69 32.23
C ALA A 418 -1.75 8.96 32.53
N GLY A 419 -2.49 9.29 31.48
CA GLY A 419 -3.93 9.51 31.52
C GLY A 419 -4.67 8.87 30.34
N LYS A 420 -5.96 9.20 30.20
CA LYS A 420 -6.87 8.58 29.21
C LYS A 420 -6.35 8.58 27.76
N ASP A 421 -5.59 9.60 27.37
CA ASP A 421 -5.06 9.79 26.01
C ASP A 421 -3.56 9.42 25.95
N SER A 422 -3.11 8.51 26.81
CA SER A 422 -1.73 8.03 26.86
C SER A 422 -1.59 6.60 26.33
N LEU A 423 -0.50 6.36 25.60
CA LEU A 423 -0.03 5.03 25.24
C LEU A 423 1.11 4.63 26.18
N VAL A 424 0.97 3.49 26.84
CA VAL A 424 1.98 2.94 27.76
C VAL A 424 2.49 1.61 27.21
N LEU A 425 3.81 1.51 27.03
CA LEU A 425 4.49 0.34 26.48
C LEU A 425 5.46 -0.22 27.53
N LEU A 426 5.20 -1.40 28.07
CA LEU A 426 6.04 -2.02 29.10
C LEU A 426 6.55 -3.38 28.63
N ASP A 427 7.87 -3.54 28.52
CA ASP A 427 8.48 -4.82 28.19
C ASP A 427 8.77 -5.63 29.47
N GLU A 428 8.49 -6.93 29.42
CA GLU A 428 8.72 -7.91 30.49
C GLU A 428 8.20 -7.51 31.89
N LEU A 429 7.04 -6.88 31.97
CA LEU A 429 6.47 -6.42 33.25
C LEU A 429 6.40 -7.54 34.29
N GLY A 430 7.04 -7.29 35.45
CA GLY A 430 7.16 -8.20 36.57
C GLY A 430 8.48 -8.99 36.61
N SER A 431 9.37 -8.84 35.62
CA SER A 431 10.70 -9.44 35.61
C SER A 431 11.65 -8.84 36.67
N GLY A 432 12.77 -9.52 36.92
CA GLY A 432 13.87 -9.00 37.75
C GLY A 432 13.69 -9.10 39.26
N THR A 433 12.60 -9.72 39.75
CA THR A 433 12.35 -9.97 41.19
C THR A 433 11.72 -11.36 41.43
N ASP A 434 11.33 -11.65 42.67
CA ASP A 434 10.54 -12.84 43.00
C ASP A 434 9.31 -12.95 42.07
N PRO A 435 9.10 -14.10 41.40
CA PRO A 435 8.01 -14.23 40.42
C PRO A 435 6.61 -13.96 40.97
N ALA A 436 6.35 -14.23 42.25
CA ALA A 436 5.05 -13.97 42.85
C ALA A 436 4.86 -12.47 43.15
N GLU A 437 5.89 -11.81 43.69
CA GLU A 437 5.87 -10.36 43.91
C GLU A 437 5.79 -9.58 42.59
N GLY A 438 6.58 -9.98 41.58
CA GLY A 438 6.59 -9.36 40.26
C GLY A 438 5.25 -9.48 39.54
N ALA A 439 4.62 -10.66 39.60
CA ALA A 439 3.27 -10.86 39.06
C ALA A 439 2.21 -10.01 39.77
N ALA A 440 2.27 -9.91 41.11
CA ALA A 440 1.33 -9.11 41.88
C ALA A 440 1.48 -7.60 41.58
N LEU A 441 2.73 -7.11 41.50
CA LEU A 441 3.01 -5.74 41.11
C LEU A 441 2.52 -5.46 39.68
N GLY A 442 2.80 -6.34 38.73
CA GLY A 442 2.36 -6.19 37.35
C GLY A 442 0.83 -6.11 37.21
N ALA A 443 0.10 -6.93 37.99
CA ALA A 443 -1.36 -6.91 38.01
C ALA A 443 -1.89 -5.59 38.60
N ALA A 444 -1.27 -5.07 39.66
CA ALA A 444 -1.62 -3.79 40.25
C ALA A 444 -1.37 -2.61 39.28
N VAL A 445 -0.22 -2.61 38.59
CA VAL A 445 0.12 -1.63 37.55
C VAL A 445 -0.92 -1.66 36.42
N LEU A 446 -1.22 -2.84 35.89
CA LEU A 446 -2.23 -3.02 34.84
C LEU A 446 -3.62 -2.54 35.26
N THR A 447 -4.03 -2.86 36.48
CA THR A 447 -5.30 -2.40 37.05
C THR A 447 -5.35 -0.88 37.07
N ARG A 448 -4.28 -0.24 37.56
CA ARG A 448 -4.19 1.22 37.61
C ARG A 448 -4.25 1.87 36.23
N LEU A 449 -3.55 1.31 35.24
CA LEU A 449 -3.57 1.81 33.86
C LEU A 449 -4.97 1.70 33.22
N LEU A 450 -5.68 0.60 33.50
CA LEU A 450 -7.07 0.41 33.06
C LEU A 450 -8.02 1.40 33.73
N GLU A 451 -7.88 1.66 35.04
CA GLU A 451 -8.65 2.68 35.75
C GLU A 451 -8.45 4.09 35.16
N CYS A 452 -7.23 4.40 34.74
CA CYS A 452 -6.91 5.65 34.06
C CYS A 452 -7.39 5.69 32.59
N SER A 453 -7.98 4.60 32.08
CA SER A 453 -8.38 4.42 30.68
C SER A 453 -7.24 4.56 29.66
N CYS A 454 -5.99 4.33 30.09
CA CYS A 454 -4.81 4.38 29.23
C CYS A 454 -4.80 3.21 28.24
N VAL A 455 -4.33 3.44 27.02
CA VAL A 455 -4.00 2.34 26.11
C VAL A 455 -2.65 1.76 26.54
N SER A 456 -2.61 0.48 26.87
CA SER A 456 -1.43 -0.18 27.43
C SER A 456 -1.08 -1.42 26.63
N VAL A 457 0.18 -1.56 26.21
CA VAL A 457 0.69 -2.77 25.57
C VAL A 457 1.86 -3.26 26.40
N ILE A 458 1.76 -4.51 26.86
CA ILE A 458 2.69 -5.05 27.83
C ILE A 458 3.15 -6.41 27.35
N THR A 459 4.43 -6.72 27.47
CA THR A 459 4.90 -8.09 27.31
C THR A 459 5.15 -8.72 28.68
N THR A 460 4.90 -10.02 28.79
CA THR A 460 5.16 -10.75 30.05
C THR A 460 5.49 -12.22 29.80
N HIS A 461 6.17 -12.81 30.77
CA HIS A 461 6.38 -14.25 30.89
C HIS A 461 5.60 -14.87 32.07
N HIS A 462 4.94 -14.07 32.92
CA HIS A 462 4.23 -14.55 34.10
C HIS A 462 2.84 -15.10 33.77
N SER A 463 2.56 -16.34 34.18
CA SER A 463 1.26 -17.00 33.99
C SER A 463 0.11 -16.23 34.64
N ALA A 464 0.34 -15.63 35.81
CA ALA A 464 -0.66 -14.84 36.52
C ALA A 464 -1.17 -13.62 35.71
N LEU A 465 -0.28 -12.96 34.94
CA LEU A 465 -0.66 -11.83 34.09
C LEU A 465 -1.44 -12.28 32.84
N LYS A 466 -1.19 -13.50 32.33
CA LYS A 466 -2.01 -14.10 31.27
C LYS A 466 -3.44 -14.37 31.77
N LEU A 467 -3.58 -14.88 33.00
CA LEU A 467 -4.88 -15.09 33.64
C LEU A 467 -5.60 -13.77 33.87
N PHE A 468 -4.89 -12.74 34.32
CA PHE A 468 -5.45 -11.38 34.46
C PHE A 468 -6.08 -10.90 33.14
N GLY A 469 -5.37 -11.04 32.01
CA GLY A 469 -5.89 -10.66 30.69
C GLY A 469 -7.11 -11.44 30.22
N ALA A 470 -7.37 -12.63 30.77
CA ALA A 470 -8.53 -13.44 30.44
C ALA A 470 -9.77 -13.12 31.30
N HIS A 471 -9.56 -12.65 32.53
CA HIS A 471 -10.62 -12.41 33.51
C HIS A 471 -10.99 -10.94 33.71
N THR A 472 -10.14 -10.01 33.26
CA THR A 472 -10.35 -8.57 33.45
C THR A 472 -11.00 -7.94 32.22
N ASN A 473 -12.14 -7.28 32.41
CA ASN A 473 -12.80 -6.52 31.34
C ASN A 473 -11.91 -5.37 30.87
N GLY A 474 -11.78 -5.19 29.56
CA GLY A 474 -10.89 -4.19 28.95
C GLY A 474 -9.44 -4.64 28.78
N ALA A 475 -9.06 -5.83 29.26
CA ALA A 475 -7.80 -6.47 28.91
C ALA A 475 -8.01 -7.55 27.83
N VAL A 476 -7.02 -7.74 26.97
CA VAL A 476 -7.00 -8.80 25.97
C VAL A 476 -5.61 -9.42 25.92
N ASN A 477 -5.56 -10.75 25.79
CA ASN A 477 -4.31 -11.47 25.61
C ASN A 477 -3.89 -11.49 24.14
N GLY A 478 -2.59 -11.53 23.89
CA GLY A 478 -2.00 -11.84 22.60
C GLY A 478 -0.79 -12.75 22.75
N ALA A 479 -0.49 -13.51 21.71
CA ALA A 479 0.58 -14.49 21.70
C ALA A 479 1.44 -14.38 20.44
N MET A 480 2.75 -14.51 20.60
CA MET A 480 3.65 -14.76 19.48
C MET A 480 3.64 -16.24 19.13
N GLU A 481 3.36 -16.56 17.87
CA GLU A 481 3.33 -17.93 17.39
C GLU A 481 4.74 -18.52 17.28
N PHE A 482 4.87 -19.70 17.85
CA PHE A 482 6.09 -20.50 17.83
C PHE A 482 5.82 -21.85 17.16
N ASP A 483 6.78 -22.32 16.37
CA ASP A 483 6.71 -23.63 15.75
C ASP A 483 7.43 -24.67 16.63
N PRO A 484 6.72 -25.59 17.29
CA PRO A 484 7.32 -26.61 18.16
C PRO A 484 8.06 -27.69 17.36
N GLU A 485 7.74 -27.89 16.08
CA GLU A 485 8.40 -28.88 15.23
C GLU A 485 9.76 -28.38 14.75
N THR A 486 9.91 -27.09 14.46
CA THR A 486 11.21 -26.52 14.03
C THR A 486 11.97 -25.81 15.14
N LEU A 487 11.33 -25.53 16.29
CA LEU A 487 11.80 -24.65 17.36
C LEU A 487 12.17 -23.24 16.88
N LYS A 488 11.57 -22.77 15.79
CA LYS A 488 11.82 -21.43 15.26
C LYS A 488 10.62 -20.51 15.54
N PRO A 489 10.87 -19.24 15.89
CA PRO A 489 9.82 -18.25 15.96
C PRO A 489 9.26 -17.99 14.55
N THR A 490 7.93 -17.92 14.42
CA THR A 490 7.28 -17.55 13.16
C THR A 490 7.09 -16.04 13.02
N TYR A 491 7.31 -15.30 14.11
CA TYR A 491 7.09 -13.85 14.25
C TYR A 491 5.65 -13.38 13.96
N ARG A 492 4.69 -14.31 13.87
CA ARG A 492 3.27 -14.00 13.72
C ARG A 492 2.65 -13.75 15.09
N PHE A 493 1.93 -12.66 15.21
CA PHE A 493 1.15 -12.29 16.39
C PHE A 493 -0.30 -12.78 16.25
N ILE A 494 -0.84 -13.34 17.33
CA ILE A 494 -2.21 -13.84 17.41
C ILE A 494 -2.92 -13.12 18.55
N LEU A 495 -3.93 -12.34 18.22
CA LEU A 495 -4.75 -11.62 19.20
C LEU A 495 -5.81 -12.55 19.83
N GLY A 496 -6.18 -12.25 21.08
CA GLY A 496 -7.25 -12.91 21.83
C GLY A 496 -6.83 -14.22 22.51
N ARG A 497 -5.56 -14.61 22.44
CA ARG A 497 -5.06 -15.88 22.98
C ARG A 497 -3.80 -15.67 23.81
N PRO A 498 -3.72 -16.23 25.03
CA PRO A 498 -2.46 -16.29 25.77
C PRO A 498 -1.56 -17.36 25.16
N GLY A 499 -0.26 -17.10 25.14
CA GLY A 499 0.77 -17.98 24.57
C GLY A 499 1.31 -18.97 25.59
N ARG A 500 1.64 -20.17 25.12
CA ARG A 500 2.27 -21.23 25.92
C ARG A 500 3.74 -20.91 26.25
N SER A 501 4.20 -21.42 27.39
CA SER A 501 5.62 -21.40 27.76
C SER A 501 6.34 -22.64 27.23
N TYR A 502 7.32 -22.47 26.33
CA TYR A 502 8.03 -23.59 25.66
C TYR A 502 9.33 -24.03 26.35
N GLY A 503 9.63 -23.51 27.55
CA GLY A 503 10.94 -23.72 28.20
C GLY A 503 11.31 -25.18 28.41
N LEU A 504 10.37 -26.01 28.89
CA LEU A 504 10.60 -27.44 29.11
C LEU A 504 10.67 -28.24 27.80
N ASP A 505 9.93 -27.83 26.76
CA ASP A 505 10.00 -28.44 25.42
C ASP A 505 11.36 -28.16 24.75
N MET A 506 11.87 -26.94 24.91
CA MET A 506 13.21 -26.55 24.45
C MET A 506 14.30 -27.32 25.20
N ALA A 507 14.19 -27.44 26.53
CA ALA A 507 15.15 -28.18 27.35
C ALA A 507 15.26 -29.65 26.89
N ALA A 508 14.12 -30.33 26.67
CA ALA A 508 14.10 -31.70 26.16
C ALA A 508 14.86 -31.83 24.82
N ARG A 509 14.60 -30.91 23.89
CA ARG A 509 15.19 -30.94 22.56
C ARG A 509 16.66 -30.51 22.51
N LEU A 510 17.11 -29.71 23.48
CA LEU A 510 18.52 -29.38 23.70
C LEU A 510 19.30 -30.51 24.40
N GLY A 511 18.64 -31.65 24.67
CA GLY A 511 19.28 -32.86 25.20
C GLY A 511 19.18 -33.03 26.71
N VAL A 512 18.31 -32.28 27.40
CA VAL A 512 18.00 -32.57 28.81
C VAL A 512 17.26 -33.91 28.89
N PRO A 513 17.72 -34.87 29.71
CA PRO A 513 17.11 -36.20 29.77
C PRO A 513 15.61 -36.17 30.09
N ASP A 514 14.82 -37.01 29.40
CA ASP A 514 13.36 -37.07 29.53
C ASP A 514 12.87 -37.35 30.97
N GLY A 515 13.69 -38.02 31.78
CA GLY A 515 13.40 -38.23 33.21
C GLY A 515 13.37 -36.90 33.98
N VAL A 516 14.31 -36.00 33.70
CA VAL A 516 14.41 -34.67 34.34
C VAL A 516 13.30 -33.76 33.84
N VAL A 517 12.99 -33.78 32.54
CA VAL A 517 11.89 -32.98 31.98
C VAL A 517 10.53 -33.42 32.55
N ARG A 518 10.32 -34.73 32.71
CA ARG A 518 9.10 -35.27 33.34
C ARG A 518 8.98 -34.86 34.80
N ASP A 519 10.08 -34.93 35.56
CA ASP A 519 10.10 -34.46 36.96
C ASP A 519 9.89 -32.94 37.07
N ALA A 520 10.42 -32.15 36.13
CA ALA A 520 10.16 -30.72 36.09
C ALA A 520 8.69 -30.40 35.81
N ARG A 521 8.03 -31.14 34.92
CA ARG A 521 6.59 -30.98 34.63
C ARG A 521 5.69 -31.34 35.80
N SER A 522 6.06 -32.33 36.62
CA SER A 522 5.26 -32.72 37.79
C SER A 522 5.33 -31.73 38.96
N ARG A 523 6.30 -30.79 38.92
CA ARG A 523 6.48 -29.75 39.93
C ARG A 523 5.78 -28.43 39.62
N LEU A 524 5.19 -28.28 38.43
CA LEU A 524 4.32 -27.15 38.10
C LEU A 524 3.06 -27.21 38.99
N THR A 525 2.52 -26.05 39.36
CA THR A 525 1.26 -26.00 40.12
C THR A 525 0.11 -26.62 39.28
N SER A 526 -0.93 -27.14 39.95
CA SER A 526 -2.06 -27.78 39.24
C SER A 526 -2.67 -26.86 38.19
N ASP A 527 -2.83 -25.59 38.54
CA ASP A 527 -3.51 -24.60 37.72
C ASP A 527 -2.65 -24.16 36.52
N GLU A 528 -1.33 -24.06 36.68
CA GLU A 528 -0.40 -23.80 35.57
C GLU A 528 -0.31 -24.99 34.62
N ALA A 529 -0.25 -26.21 35.15
CA ALA A 529 -0.17 -27.43 34.35
C ALA A 529 -1.45 -27.66 33.55
N ASP A 530 -2.62 -27.38 34.13
CA ASP A 530 -3.91 -27.52 33.44
C ASP A 530 -4.12 -26.41 32.41
N LEU A 531 -3.72 -25.16 32.71
CA LEU A 531 -3.73 -24.08 31.73
C LEU A 531 -2.82 -24.41 30.52
N ASP A 532 -1.59 -24.86 30.76
CA ASP A 532 -0.66 -25.20 29.68
C ASP A 532 -1.17 -26.36 28.81
N ARG A 533 -1.84 -27.36 29.40
CA ARG A 533 -2.47 -28.46 28.64
C ARG A 533 -3.64 -27.98 27.78
N LEU A 534 -4.50 -27.12 28.32
CA LEU A 534 -5.61 -26.54 27.56
C LEU A 534 -5.09 -25.67 26.41
N LEU A 535 -4.07 -24.85 26.66
CA LEU A 535 -3.43 -24.04 25.62
C LEU A 535 -2.79 -24.91 24.54
N GLN A 536 -2.18 -26.03 24.91
CA GLN A 536 -1.64 -26.99 23.95
C GLN A 536 -2.72 -27.56 23.01
N GLN A 537 -3.85 -28.03 23.55
CA GLN A 537 -4.96 -28.54 22.74
C GLN A 537 -5.51 -27.46 21.79
N VAL A 538 -5.69 -26.25 22.31
CA VAL A 538 -6.20 -25.09 21.57
C VAL A 538 -5.24 -24.62 20.46
N GLU A 539 -3.92 -24.79 20.64
CA GLU A 539 -2.91 -24.56 19.60
C GLU A 539 -2.92 -25.65 18.52
N GLU A 540 -2.97 -26.92 18.91
CA GLU A 540 -3.01 -28.06 17.99
C GLU A 540 -4.25 -28.01 17.09
N ASP A 541 -5.42 -27.74 17.67
CA ASP A 541 -6.67 -27.59 16.91
C ASP A 541 -6.61 -26.38 15.98
N ALA A 542 -6.05 -25.25 16.44
CA ALA A 542 -5.90 -24.07 15.60
C ALA A 542 -4.91 -24.27 14.45
N ARG A 543 -3.83 -25.05 14.64
CA ARG A 543 -2.91 -25.41 13.54
C ARG A 543 -3.61 -26.27 12.50
N LYS A 544 -4.34 -27.31 12.92
CA LYS A 544 -5.13 -28.16 12.01
C LYS A 544 -6.12 -27.33 11.20
N LEU A 545 -6.91 -26.51 11.88
CA LEU A 545 -7.92 -25.66 11.24
C LEU A 545 -7.30 -24.69 10.24
N ARG A 546 -6.10 -24.15 10.54
CA ARG A 546 -5.37 -23.28 9.60
C ARG A 546 -4.84 -24.02 8.40
N SER A 547 -4.27 -25.22 8.57
CA SER A 547 -3.82 -26.02 7.43
C SER A 547 -4.99 -26.39 6.51
N GLU A 548 -6.14 -26.75 7.08
CA GLU A 548 -7.37 -27.03 6.32
C GLU A 548 -7.87 -25.79 5.57
N ARG A 549 -7.87 -24.62 6.24
CA ARG A 549 -8.26 -23.36 5.60
C ARG A 549 -7.30 -22.97 4.47
N GLN A 550 -6.00 -23.09 4.68
CA GLN A 550 -4.99 -22.77 3.66
C GLN A 550 -5.14 -23.70 2.44
N GLN A 551 -5.39 -24.98 2.67
CA GLN A 551 -5.66 -25.93 1.60
C GLN A 551 -6.93 -25.55 0.83
N ALA A 552 -8.02 -25.23 1.53
CA ALA A 552 -9.26 -24.79 0.91
C ALA A 552 -9.10 -23.48 0.09
N GLU A 553 -8.30 -22.52 0.57
CA GLU A 553 -7.99 -21.29 -0.17
C GLU A 553 -7.16 -21.58 -1.43
N GLN A 554 -6.19 -22.51 -1.37
CA GLN A 554 -5.43 -22.96 -2.54
C GLN A 554 -6.30 -23.67 -3.57
N ASP A 555 -7.18 -24.56 -3.11
CA ASP A 555 -8.11 -25.30 -3.97
C ASP A 555 -9.10 -24.34 -4.66
N LEU A 556 -9.60 -23.33 -3.93
CA LEU A 556 -10.45 -22.29 -4.49
C LEU A 556 -9.71 -21.45 -5.55
N ALA A 557 -8.47 -21.04 -5.28
CA ALA A 557 -7.66 -20.29 -6.23
C ALA A 557 -7.36 -21.10 -7.50
N ALA A 558 -7.06 -22.40 -7.35
CA ALA A 558 -6.87 -23.32 -8.47
C ALA A 558 -8.16 -23.46 -9.30
N ALA A 559 -9.32 -23.61 -8.64
CA ALA A 559 -10.61 -23.71 -9.31
C ALA A 559 -10.96 -22.43 -10.10
N LEU A 560 -10.66 -21.25 -9.54
CA LEU A 560 -10.85 -19.96 -10.23
C LEU A 560 -9.94 -19.82 -11.45
N ARG A 561 -8.68 -20.25 -11.36
CA ARG A 561 -7.75 -20.27 -12.51
C ARG A 561 -8.24 -21.19 -13.61
N LEU A 562 -8.57 -22.45 -13.29
CA LEU A 562 -9.13 -23.41 -14.24
C LEU A 562 -10.40 -22.89 -14.91
N LYS A 563 -11.29 -22.22 -14.14
CA LYS A 563 -12.48 -21.58 -14.68
C LYS A 563 -12.16 -20.45 -15.67
N SER A 564 -11.14 -19.64 -15.38
CA SER A 564 -10.71 -18.55 -16.28
C SER A 564 -10.07 -19.09 -17.56
N GLU A 565 -9.23 -20.12 -17.47
CA GLU A 565 -8.62 -20.81 -18.60
C GLU A 565 -9.68 -21.49 -19.47
N ALA A 566 -10.62 -22.22 -18.86
CA ALA A 566 -11.73 -22.82 -19.57
C ALA A 566 -12.57 -21.79 -20.32
N LYS A 567 -12.79 -20.60 -19.73
CA LYS A 567 -13.50 -19.49 -20.38
C LYS A 567 -12.74 -18.93 -21.57
N GLN A 568 -11.41 -18.78 -21.46
CA GLN A 568 -10.56 -18.33 -22.57
C GLN A 568 -10.55 -19.37 -23.71
N LEU A 569 -10.39 -20.65 -23.39
CA LEU A 569 -10.43 -21.73 -24.38
C LEU A 569 -11.78 -21.80 -25.10
N LEU A 570 -12.90 -21.63 -24.38
CA LEU A 570 -14.23 -21.55 -24.97
C LEU A 570 -14.38 -20.33 -25.88
N SER A 571 -13.83 -19.18 -25.50
CA SER A 571 -13.83 -17.97 -26.34
C SER A 571 -13.08 -18.23 -27.66
N ASN A 572 -11.85 -18.74 -27.56
CA ASN A 572 -11.01 -19.02 -28.73
C ASN A 572 -11.64 -20.07 -29.64
N ALA A 573 -12.15 -21.18 -29.07
CA ALA A 573 -12.84 -22.21 -29.86
C ALA A 573 -14.11 -21.68 -30.55
N SER A 574 -14.82 -20.73 -29.92
CA SER A 574 -15.98 -20.09 -30.53
C SER A 574 -15.61 -19.16 -31.68
N GLU A 575 -14.47 -18.46 -31.59
CA GLU A 575 -13.92 -17.62 -32.66
C GLU A 575 -13.41 -18.47 -33.83
N ASP A 576 -12.67 -19.54 -33.55
CA ASP A 576 -12.20 -20.50 -34.56
C ASP A 576 -13.37 -21.16 -35.30
N MET A 577 -14.43 -21.54 -34.57
CA MET A 577 -15.62 -22.13 -35.18
C MET A 577 -16.40 -21.14 -36.04
N ARG A 578 -16.41 -19.85 -35.68
CA ARG A 578 -16.98 -18.78 -36.51
C ARG A 578 -16.15 -18.58 -37.77
N ALA A 579 -14.83 -18.47 -37.65
CA ALA A 579 -13.92 -18.32 -38.79
C ALA A 579 -14.02 -19.51 -39.76
N ALA A 580 -14.08 -20.75 -39.25
CA ALA A 580 -14.24 -21.95 -40.06
C ALA A 580 -15.59 -21.98 -40.79
N ARG A 581 -16.68 -21.54 -40.13
CA ARG A 581 -18.01 -21.44 -40.76
C ARG A 581 -18.05 -20.36 -41.84
N GLU A 582 -17.42 -19.21 -41.62
CA GLU A 582 -17.32 -18.15 -42.63
C GLU A 582 -16.53 -18.61 -43.85
N LYS A 583 -15.39 -19.27 -43.63
CA LYS A 583 -14.57 -19.82 -44.72
C LYS A 583 -15.31 -20.88 -45.54
N ALA A 584 -15.98 -21.83 -44.88
CA ALA A 584 -16.80 -22.83 -45.56
C ALA A 584 -17.96 -22.21 -46.35
N ARG A 585 -18.55 -21.11 -45.85
CA ARG A 585 -19.59 -20.37 -46.57
C ARG A 585 -19.05 -19.64 -47.79
N GLN A 586 -17.85 -19.05 -47.69
CA GLN A 586 -17.22 -18.37 -48.82
C GLN A 586 -16.88 -19.36 -49.93
N GLU A 587 -16.27 -20.50 -49.58
CA GLU A 587 -15.98 -21.59 -50.53
C GLU A 587 -17.27 -22.10 -51.20
N ALA A 588 -18.35 -22.29 -50.44
CA ALA A 588 -19.63 -22.71 -51.00
C ALA A 588 -20.25 -21.66 -51.95
N ARG A 589 -20.08 -20.36 -51.67
CA ARG A 589 -20.54 -19.28 -52.57
C ARG A 589 -19.73 -19.24 -53.86
N GLU A 590 -18.42 -19.37 -53.79
CA GLU A 590 -17.55 -19.42 -54.97
C GLU A 590 -17.92 -20.59 -55.89
N VAL A 591 -18.17 -21.78 -55.32
CA VAL A 591 -18.63 -22.95 -56.10
C VAL A 591 -19.99 -22.71 -56.75
N LEU A 592 -20.92 -22.07 -56.04
CA LEU A 592 -22.24 -21.72 -56.60
C LEU A 592 -22.14 -20.70 -57.74
N ASP A 593 -21.29 -19.69 -57.60
CA ASP A 593 -21.12 -18.66 -58.63
C ASP A 593 -20.41 -19.23 -59.87
N ASP A 594 -19.45 -20.13 -59.70
CA ASP A 594 -18.81 -20.85 -60.80
C ASP A 594 -19.80 -21.77 -61.55
N LEU A 595 -20.69 -22.46 -60.81
CA LEU A 595 -21.81 -23.23 -61.39
C LEU A 595 -22.80 -22.35 -62.15
N ARG A 596 -23.16 -21.16 -61.61
CA ARG A 596 -24.03 -20.19 -62.27
C ARG A 596 -23.40 -19.63 -63.55
N GLN A 597 -22.09 -19.40 -63.55
CA GLN A 597 -21.36 -18.90 -64.71
C GLN A 597 -21.30 -19.96 -65.81
N LYS A 598 -20.96 -21.21 -65.48
CA LYS A 598 -21.01 -22.34 -66.42
C LYS A 598 -22.40 -22.56 -67.03
N LEU A 599 -23.47 -22.38 -66.24
CA LEU A 599 -24.85 -22.43 -66.73
C LEU A 599 -25.20 -21.28 -67.68
N LYS A 600 -24.71 -20.06 -67.42
CA LYS A 600 -24.86 -18.93 -68.35
C LYS A 600 -24.16 -19.20 -69.67
N ASP A 601 -22.95 -19.73 -69.62
CA ASP A 601 -22.17 -20.07 -70.82
C ASP A 601 -22.84 -21.20 -71.63
N LEU A 602 -23.41 -22.20 -70.95
CA LEU A 602 -24.23 -23.27 -71.56
C LEU A 602 -25.57 -22.76 -72.13
N SER A 603 -26.15 -21.70 -71.57
CA SER A 603 -27.39 -21.10 -72.11
C SER A 603 -27.18 -20.29 -73.40
N GLY A 604 -25.93 -19.90 -73.70
CA GLY A 604 -25.56 -19.20 -74.92
C GLY A 604 -25.41 -20.11 -76.15
N THR A 605 -25.30 -21.43 -75.95
CA THR A 605 -25.21 -22.40 -77.06
C THR A 605 -26.62 -22.88 -77.45
N ALA A 606 -27.06 -22.48 -78.63
CA ALA A 606 -28.45 -22.51 -79.10
C ALA A 606 -29.01 -23.91 -79.46
N LEU A 607 -28.71 -24.98 -78.72
CA LEU A 607 -29.06 -26.36 -79.09
C LEU A 607 -29.66 -27.22 -77.96
N LEU A 608 -30.06 -26.64 -76.83
CA LEU A 608 -30.70 -27.38 -75.74
C LEU A 608 -32.12 -26.88 -75.43
N ASP A 609 -32.99 -27.84 -75.11
CA ASP A 609 -34.41 -27.67 -74.85
C ASP A 609 -34.62 -26.62 -73.74
N ARG A 610 -35.34 -25.54 -74.03
CA ARG A 610 -35.51 -24.43 -73.06
C ARG A 610 -36.12 -24.89 -71.73
N ALA A 611 -36.84 -26.00 -71.74
CA ALA A 611 -37.46 -26.59 -70.55
C ALA A 611 -36.44 -27.21 -69.58
N THR A 612 -35.42 -27.93 -70.06
CA THR A 612 -34.41 -28.58 -69.20
C THR A 612 -33.45 -27.56 -68.57
N VAL A 613 -33.00 -26.57 -69.34
CA VAL A 613 -32.17 -25.46 -68.84
C VAL A 613 -32.93 -24.64 -67.79
N ALA A 614 -34.24 -24.43 -67.97
CA ALA A 614 -35.07 -23.75 -66.97
C ALA A 614 -35.26 -24.57 -65.68
N GLN A 615 -35.26 -25.90 -65.77
CA GLN A 615 -35.41 -26.80 -64.62
C GLN A 615 -34.10 -26.89 -63.80
N GLU A 616 -32.94 -27.08 -64.45
CA GLU A 616 -31.63 -27.07 -63.76
C GLU A 616 -31.32 -25.70 -63.13
N ARG A 617 -31.70 -24.62 -63.80
CA ARG A 617 -31.56 -23.25 -63.26
C ARG A 617 -32.42 -23.04 -62.01
N ARG A 618 -33.62 -23.64 -61.96
CA ARG A 618 -34.48 -23.64 -60.76
C ARG A 618 -33.91 -24.50 -59.64
N GLU A 619 -33.30 -25.65 -59.96
CA GLU A 619 -32.65 -26.49 -58.95
C GLU A 619 -31.42 -25.81 -58.33
N ILE A 620 -30.62 -25.10 -59.14
CA ILE A 620 -29.47 -24.33 -58.64
C ILE A 620 -29.90 -23.05 -57.92
N GLU A 621 -30.99 -22.39 -58.34
CA GLU A 621 -31.60 -21.32 -57.55
C GLU A 621 -32.17 -21.86 -56.22
N ALA A 622 -32.76 -23.04 -56.19
CA ALA A 622 -33.25 -23.68 -54.96
C ALA A 622 -32.12 -24.13 -54.04
N LEU A 623 -31.01 -24.65 -54.59
CA LEU A 623 -29.81 -25.01 -53.84
C LEU A 623 -29.09 -23.76 -53.30
N ALA A 624 -29.04 -22.68 -54.09
CA ALA A 624 -28.57 -21.38 -53.65
C ALA A 624 -29.46 -20.79 -52.55
N LYS A 625 -30.78 -20.97 -52.61
CA LYS A 625 -31.72 -20.57 -51.54
C LYS A 625 -31.57 -21.39 -50.25
N LYS A 626 -31.08 -22.63 -50.35
CA LYS A 626 -30.69 -23.45 -49.18
C LYS A 626 -29.33 -23.05 -48.58
N LEU A 627 -28.50 -22.34 -49.36
CA LEU A 627 -27.18 -21.83 -48.98
C LEU A 627 -27.18 -20.33 -48.61
N GLU A 628 -28.23 -19.60 -49.00
CA GLU A 628 -28.60 -18.33 -48.38
C GLU A 628 -28.79 -18.56 -46.88
N PRO A 629 -28.39 -17.60 -46.03
CA PRO A 629 -28.60 -17.76 -44.61
C PRO A 629 -30.10 -18.02 -44.40
N ALA A 630 -30.43 -19.14 -43.73
CA ALA A 630 -31.56 -19.06 -42.84
C ALA A 630 -31.26 -17.86 -41.96
N ASP A 631 -31.99 -16.77 -42.19
CA ASP A 631 -32.02 -15.64 -41.31
C ASP A 631 -32.71 -16.12 -40.03
N GLU A 632 -32.02 -16.99 -39.30
CA GLU A 632 -32.11 -17.03 -37.85
C GLU A 632 -31.30 -15.83 -37.35
N GLY A 633 -31.75 -14.62 -37.71
CA GLY A 633 -31.80 -13.55 -36.71
C GLY A 633 -32.43 -14.17 -35.46
N PRO A 634 -32.04 -13.76 -34.24
CA PRO A 634 -32.50 -14.42 -33.02
C PRO A 634 -34.02 -14.57 -33.11
N HIS A 635 -34.48 -15.80 -33.39
CA HIS A 635 -35.86 -16.15 -33.22
C HIS A 635 -35.99 -16.18 -31.70
N GLU A 636 -36.23 -15.00 -31.13
CA GLU A 636 -37.04 -14.87 -29.94
C GLU A 636 -38.42 -15.44 -30.32
N LEU A 637 -38.48 -16.77 -30.36
CA LEU A 637 -39.68 -17.44 -29.89
C LEU A 637 -39.84 -16.94 -28.46
N PRO A 638 -41.02 -16.40 -28.10
CA PRO A 638 -41.21 -15.80 -26.80
C PRO A 638 -40.76 -16.82 -25.75
N PRO A 639 -39.88 -16.45 -24.82
CA PRO A 639 -39.53 -17.35 -23.73
C PRO A 639 -40.84 -17.77 -23.08
N ILE A 640 -40.97 -19.07 -22.78
CA ILE A 640 -42.07 -19.55 -21.96
C ILE A 640 -42.09 -18.69 -20.69
N VAL A 641 -43.14 -17.91 -20.53
CA VAL A 641 -43.30 -17.04 -19.35
C VAL A 641 -43.62 -17.94 -18.17
N HIS A 642 -43.05 -17.61 -17.01
CA HIS A 642 -43.38 -18.29 -15.76
C HIS A 642 -44.90 -18.41 -15.57
N GLY A 643 -45.39 -19.66 -15.54
CA GLY A 643 -46.80 -19.97 -15.27
C GLY A 643 -47.47 -20.90 -16.28
N GLU A 644 -46.91 -21.10 -17.48
CA GLU A 644 -47.57 -21.90 -18.54
C GLU A 644 -47.16 -23.37 -18.63
N VAL A 645 -46.11 -23.81 -17.92
CA VAL A 645 -45.63 -25.20 -17.95
C VAL A 645 -45.97 -25.89 -16.64
N ARG A 646 -46.69 -27.02 -16.72
CA ARG A 646 -47.09 -27.83 -15.58
C ARG A 646 -46.27 -29.14 -15.53
N PRO A 647 -46.04 -29.71 -14.34
CA PRO A 647 -45.55 -31.07 -14.22
C PRO A 647 -46.43 -32.03 -15.03
N GLY A 648 -45.81 -32.83 -15.91
CA GLY A 648 -46.48 -33.72 -16.86
C GLY A 648 -46.46 -33.27 -18.32
N ASP A 649 -46.12 -32.01 -18.61
CA ASP A 649 -46.03 -31.52 -19.99
C ASP A 649 -44.82 -32.12 -20.72
N ARG A 650 -45.00 -32.50 -22.00
CA ARG A 650 -43.88 -32.89 -22.87
C ARG A 650 -43.24 -31.66 -23.47
N VAL A 651 -41.94 -31.56 -23.24
CA VAL A 651 -41.13 -30.44 -23.68
C VAL A 651 -39.90 -30.94 -24.42
N ARG A 652 -39.48 -30.19 -25.43
CA ARG A 652 -38.29 -30.47 -26.21
C ARG A 652 -37.16 -29.57 -25.74
N VAL A 653 -35.97 -30.13 -25.57
CA VAL A 653 -34.74 -29.38 -25.29
C VAL A 653 -33.96 -29.23 -26.59
N PRO A 654 -34.03 -28.07 -27.28
CA PRO A 654 -33.44 -27.92 -28.61
C PRO A 654 -31.94 -28.19 -28.63
N LYS A 655 -31.24 -27.80 -27.56
CA LYS A 655 -29.78 -27.99 -27.41
C LYS A 655 -29.36 -29.45 -27.29
N LEU A 656 -30.22 -30.31 -26.71
CA LEU A 656 -29.93 -31.73 -26.52
C LEU A 656 -30.63 -32.62 -27.58
N LYS A 657 -31.47 -32.04 -28.44
CA LYS A 657 -32.33 -32.76 -29.41
C LYS A 657 -33.13 -33.91 -28.77
N LYS A 658 -33.49 -33.77 -27.50
CA LYS A 658 -34.29 -34.75 -26.75
C LYS A 658 -35.61 -34.14 -26.31
N THR A 659 -36.64 -34.97 -26.29
CA THR A 659 -37.93 -34.68 -25.67
C THR A 659 -37.96 -35.30 -24.29
N GLY A 660 -38.48 -34.57 -23.32
CA GLY A 660 -38.62 -35.05 -21.95
C GLY A 660 -39.93 -34.58 -21.34
N THR A 661 -40.34 -35.24 -20.26
CA THR A 661 -41.54 -34.85 -19.51
C THR A 661 -41.12 -34.00 -18.33
N VAL A 662 -41.80 -32.88 -18.10
CA VAL A 662 -41.51 -32.02 -16.94
C VAL A 662 -41.90 -32.76 -15.67
N LEU A 663 -40.92 -33.06 -14.82
CA LEU A 663 -41.15 -33.66 -13.50
C LEU A 663 -41.46 -32.59 -12.46
N PHE A 664 -40.73 -31.47 -12.51
CA PHE A 664 -40.81 -30.42 -11.51
C PHE A 664 -40.42 -29.07 -12.13
N SER A 665 -41.09 -27.98 -11.71
CA SER A 665 -40.79 -26.61 -12.14
C SER A 665 -40.68 -25.73 -10.90
N HIS A 666 -39.53 -25.09 -10.68
CA HIS A 666 -39.32 -24.23 -9.51
C HIS A 666 -38.47 -23.02 -9.85
N GLY A 667 -39.05 -21.82 -9.64
CA GLY A 667 -38.47 -20.59 -10.16
C GLY A 667 -38.14 -20.75 -11.64
N ASN A 668 -36.99 -20.23 -12.08
CA ASN A 668 -36.53 -20.24 -13.47
C ASN A 668 -35.90 -21.56 -13.96
N VAL A 669 -36.07 -22.67 -13.22
CA VAL A 669 -35.44 -23.98 -13.50
C VAL A 669 -36.48 -25.10 -13.54
N LEU A 670 -36.46 -25.90 -14.60
CA LEU A 670 -37.22 -27.12 -14.82
C LEU A 670 -36.34 -28.35 -14.57
N GLU A 671 -36.90 -29.36 -13.92
CA GLU A 671 -36.35 -30.72 -13.92
C GLU A 671 -37.20 -31.58 -14.87
N ILE A 672 -36.57 -32.09 -15.92
CA ILE A 672 -37.22 -32.93 -16.93
C ILE A 672 -36.68 -34.36 -16.86
N ASP A 673 -37.54 -35.33 -17.15
CA ASP A 673 -37.15 -36.72 -17.42
C ASP A 673 -37.04 -36.92 -18.94
N ALA A 674 -35.83 -37.13 -19.43
CA ALA A 674 -35.57 -37.48 -20.82
C ALA A 674 -35.05 -38.91 -20.89
N ASP A 675 -35.94 -39.87 -21.12
CA ASP A 675 -35.66 -41.31 -21.21
C ASP A 675 -34.93 -41.89 -19.98
N GLY A 676 -35.40 -41.57 -18.77
CA GLY A 676 -34.86 -42.08 -17.51
C GLY A 676 -33.71 -41.25 -16.93
N LEU A 677 -33.31 -40.17 -17.62
CA LEU A 677 -32.29 -39.23 -17.15
C LEU A 677 -32.97 -37.95 -16.64
N LYS A 678 -32.78 -37.64 -15.36
CA LYS A 678 -33.26 -36.40 -14.73
C LYS A 678 -32.30 -35.26 -14.99
N ILE A 679 -32.75 -34.22 -15.69
CA ILE A 679 -31.92 -33.09 -16.11
C ILE A 679 -32.55 -31.78 -15.63
N ARG A 680 -31.76 -30.93 -14.95
CA ARG A 680 -32.17 -29.59 -14.52
C ARG A 680 -31.72 -28.53 -15.51
N LEU A 681 -32.66 -27.74 -16.03
CA LEU A 681 -32.47 -26.77 -17.12
C LEU A 681 -33.23 -25.48 -16.83
N PRO A 682 -32.74 -24.30 -17.23
CA PRO A 682 -33.55 -23.08 -17.20
C PRO A 682 -34.79 -23.16 -18.11
N ILE A 683 -35.93 -22.53 -17.74
CA ILE A 683 -37.16 -22.53 -18.56
C ILE A 683 -36.93 -22.03 -19.99
N ARG A 684 -36.06 -21.02 -20.15
CA ARG A 684 -35.69 -20.44 -21.46
C ARG A 684 -35.00 -21.42 -22.42
N ASP A 685 -34.48 -22.54 -21.93
CA ASP A 685 -33.75 -23.53 -22.73
C ASP A 685 -34.67 -24.67 -23.23
N VAL A 686 -35.98 -24.53 -23.02
CA VAL A 686 -37.00 -25.57 -23.23
C VAL A 686 -38.16 -25.00 -24.07
N VAL A 687 -38.66 -25.78 -25.02
CA VAL A 687 -39.81 -25.39 -25.88
C VAL A 687 -40.91 -26.45 -25.84
N PRO A 688 -42.19 -26.08 -26.00
CA PRO A 688 -43.29 -27.05 -26.07
C PRO A 688 -43.12 -27.98 -27.28
N ASP A 689 -43.49 -29.25 -27.12
CA ASP A 689 -43.51 -30.21 -28.23
C ASP A 689 -44.86 -30.14 -28.96
N GLU A 690 -44.91 -29.42 -30.10
CA GLU A 690 -46.16 -29.17 -30.85
C GLU A 690 -46.75 -30.42 -31.53
N GLN A 691 -46.04 -31.56 -31.55
CA GLN A 691 -46.53 -32.80 -32.18
C GLN A 691 -47.48 -33.63 -31.31
N GLY A 692 -47.86 -33.15 -30.12
CA GLY A 692 -48.80 -33.82 -29.20
C GLY A 692 -50.13 -33.10 -28.99
N ALA A 693 -50.43 -32.05 -29.77
CA ALA A 693 -51.59 -31.19 -29.55
C ALA A 693 -52.93 -31.75 -30.08
N GLU A 694 -53.20 -33.05 -29.96
CA GLU A 694 -54.51 -33.65 -30.28
C GLU A 694 -54.76 -34.91 -29.45
N MET A 695 -55.25 -34.73 -28.21
CA MET A 695 -56.23 -35.62 -27.55
C MET A 695 -56.52 -35.09 -26.15
N ARG A 696 -57.58 -34.28 -26.03
CA ARG A 696 -58.33 -34.10 -24.78
C ARG A 696 -59.75 -34.53 -25.05
N GLN A 697 -60.23 -35.59 -24.38
CA GLN A 697 -61.49 -35.60 -23.61
C GLN A 697 -61.67 -36.88 -22.75
N VAL A 698 -61.69 -36.63 -21.43
CA VAL A 698 -62.57 -37.10 -20.33
C VAL A 698 -62.77 -38.60 -19.98
N GLY A 699 -62.41 -38.96 -18.73
CA GLY A 699 -63.02 -40.04 -17.93
C GLY A 699 -62.23 -40.36 -16.65
N PRO A 700 -62.85 -40.47 -15.45
CA PRO A 700 -62.21 -40.15 -14.17
C PRO A 700 -61.64 -41.37 -13.41
N ALA A 701 -60.41 -41.23 -12.87
CA ALA A 701 -59.89 -42.05 -11.77
C ALA A 701 -58.59 -41.41 -11.27
N SER A 702 -58.62 -40.80 -10.08
CA SER A 702 -58.02 -41.35 -8.84
C SER A 702 -56.51 -41.11 -8.70
N GLY A 703 -56.10 -40.50 -7.58
CA GLY A 703 -54.70 -40.33 -7.17
C GLY A 703 -54.30 -38.85 -7.25
N TRP A 704 -54.45 -38.10 -6.17
CA TRP A 704 -53.38 -37.86 -5.19
C TRP A 704 -52.11 -37.28 -5.84
N GLY A 705 -51.80 -36.03 -5.50
CA GLY A 705 -50.49 -35.45 -5.76
C GLY A 705 -50.54 -34.00 -6.25
N ALA A 706 -51.08 -33.10 -5.43
CA ALA A 706 -50.84 -31.67 -5.58
C ALA A 706 -49.91 -31.20 -4.45
N ASP A 707 -48.87 -30.49 -4.87
CA ASP A 707 -48.16 -29.41 -4.18
C ASP A 707 -47.35 -29.69 -2.89
N LEU A 708 -46.05 -29.36 -2.97
CA LEU A 708 -45.32 -28.70 -1.90
C LEU A 708 -44.33 -27.70 -2.53
N VAL A 709 -44.91 -26.59 -2.97
CA VAL A 709 -44.31 -25.25 -2.90
C VAL A 709 -44.14 -24.91 -1.41
N GLU A 710 -43.01 -24.31 -1.02
CA GLU A 710 -42.92 -23.55 0.23
C GLU A 710 -44.00 -22.45 0.21
N ARG A 711 -45.16 -22.76 0.75
CA ARG A 711 -46.09 -21.78 1.30
C ARG A 711 -45.66 -21.57 2.73
N GLU A 712 -45.22 -20.37 3.06
CA GLU A 712 -45.37 -19.87 4.43
C GLU A 712 -46.84 -20.12 4.85
N GLY A 713 -47.05 -21.01 5.81
CA GLY A 713 -48.36 -21.27 6.40
C GLY A 713 -49.02 -22.64 6.16
N MET A 714 -48.28 -23.73 5.87
CA MET A 714 -48.83 -25.11 6.02
C MET A 714 -48.21 -25.82 7.25
N PRO A 715 -48.99 -26.54 8.09
CA PRO A 715 -48.55 -27.00 9.42
C PRO A 715 -48.02 -28.44 9.44
N ASP A 716 -47.66 -28.99 8.28
CA ASP A 716 -47.30 -30.39 8.14
C ASP A 716 -45.80 -30.66 8.22
N ARG A 717 -44.93 -29.64 8.18
CA ARG A 717 -43.47 -29.82 8.29
C ARG A 717 -42.76 -28.70 9.07
N VAL A 718 -41.77 -29.06 9.88
CA VAL A 718 -40.86 -28.10 10.55
C VAL A 718 -39.39 -28.50 10.35
N ASN A 719 -38.53 -27.50 10.12
CA ASN A 719 -37.09 -27.68 9.99
C ASN A 719 -36.36 -27.13 11.22
N LEU A 720 -35.64 -28.01 11.92
CA LEU A 720 -34.91 -27.69 13.16
C LEU A 720 -33.39 -27.60 12.95
N LEU A 721 -32.92 -27.66 11.69
CA LEU A 721 -31.50 -27.60 11.37
C LEU A 721 -30.91 -26.24 11.76
N GLY A 722 -29.88 -26.26 12.61
CA GLY A 722 -29.17 -25.06 13.06
C GLY A 722 -29.73 -24.42 14.33
N LEU A 723 -30.83 -24.93 14.89
CA LEU A 723 -31.40 -24.47 16.15
C LEU A 723 -30.74 -25.15 17.37
N ARG A 724 -30.68 -24.43 18.49
CA ARG A 724 -30.36 -25.04 19.80
C ARG A 724 -31.55 -25.88 20.28
N VAL A 725 -31.28 -26.84 21.18
CA VAL A 725 -32.28 -27.84 21.62
C VAL A 725 -33.55 -27.18 22.17
N ASP A 726 -33.42 -26.16 23.02
CA ASP A 726 -34.57 -25.49 23.65
C ASP A 726 -35.44 -24.74 22.62
N ASP A 727 -34.81 -24.04 21.68
CA ASP A 727 -35.51 -23.33 20.60
C ASP A 727 -36.21 -24.30 19.64
N ALA A 728 -35.57 -25.44 19.38
CA ALA A 728 -36.11 -26.49 18.52
C ALA A 728 -37.35 -27.17 19.13
N LEU A 729 -37.35 -27.41 20.45
CA LEU A 729 -38.50 -28.00 21.15
C LEU A 729 -39.71 -27.06 21.16
N ALA A 730 -39.50 -25.76 21.36
CA ALA A 730 -40.57 -24.77 21.31
C ALA A 730 -41.26 -24.71 19.93
N GLU A 731 -40.48 -24.89 18.85
CA GLU A 731 -41.04 -24.88 17.49
C GLU A 731 -41.77 -26.18 17.14
N VAL A 732 -41.33 -27.32 17.69
CA VAL A 732 -42.06 -28.60 17.60
C VAL A 732 -43.40 -28.53 18.36
N GLU A 733 -43.41 -27.93 19.54
CA GLU A 733 -44.64 -27.74 20.32
C GLU A 733 -45.68 -26.90 19.56
N ARG A 734 -45.25 -25.75 19.02
CA ARG A 734 -46.11 -24.89 18.19
C ARG A 734 -46.64 -25.60 16.95
N LEU A 735 -45.85 -26.49 16.35
CA LEU A 735 -46.28 -27.28 15.19
C LEU A 735 -47.39 -28.26 15.58
N ILE A 736 -47.21 -29.02 16.66
CA ILE A 736 -48.18 -30.03 17.11
C ILE A 736 -49.50 -29.38 17.51
N ASP A 737 -49.46 -28.27 18.24
CA ASP A 737 -50.68 -27.54 18.64
C ASP A 737 -51.44 -27.00 17.43
N ARG A 738 -50.72 -26.43 16.46
CA ARG A 738 -51.32 -25.89 15.24
C ARG A 738 -51.90 -27.01 14.36
N ALA A 739 -51.19 -28.13 14.24
CA ALA A 739 -51.62 -29.28 13.48
C ALA A 739 -52.85 -29.96 14.10
N GLY A 740 -52.92 -30.04 15.43
CA GLY A 740 -54.08 -30.54 16.16
C GLY A 740 -55.34 -29.67 15.94
N VAL A 741 -55.21 -28.34 16.02
CA VAL A 741 -56.33 -27.41 15.81
C VAL A 741 -56.84 -27.43 14.37
N GLN A 742 -55.94 -27.63 13.39
CA GLN A 742 -56.28 -27.63 11.97
C GLN A 742 -56.63 -29.02 11.41
N GLY A 743 -56.65 -30.06 12.26
CA GLY A 743 -57.09 -31.40 11.90
C GLY A 743 -56.10 -32.20 11.04
N PHE A 744 -54.81 -31.86 11.09
CA PHE A 744 -53.77 -32.62 10.38
C PHE A 744 -53.48 -33.93 11.12
N HIS A 745 -53.53 -35.04 10.39
CA HIS A 745 -53.31 -36.36 10.95
C HIS A 745 -51.83 -36.77 11.01
N GLN A 746 -50.96 -36.07 10.27
CA GLN A 746 -49.55 -36.39 10.17
C GLN A 746 -48.72 -35.12 10.00
N VAL A 747 -47.59 -35.05 10.71
CA VAL A 747 -46.60 -33.95 10.62
C VAL A 747 -45.18 -34.52 10.55
N MET A 748 -44.27 -33.78 9.92
CA MET A 748 -42.88 -34.18 9.71
C MET A 748 -41.91 -33.19 10.38
N ILE A 749 -40.95 -33.72 11.12
CA ILE A 749 -39.97 -32.94 11.86
C ILE A 749 -38.58 -33.27 11.33
N ILE A 750 -37.88 -32.28 10.78
CA ILE A 750 -36.54 -32.43 10.22
C ILE A 750 -35.52 -31.98 11.27
N HIS A 751 -34.80 -32.92 11.88
CA HIS A 751 -33.81 -32.65 12.94
C HIS A 751 -32.35 -32.91 12.49
N GLY A 752 -32.15 -33.55 11.33
CA GLY A 752 -30.82 -33.84 10.77
C GLY A 752 -30.10 -35.04 11.38
N LEU A 753 -28.96 -35.40 10.77
CA LEU A 753 -28.14 -36.58 11.07
C LEU A 753 -26.87 -36.27 11.91
N GLY A 754 -26.80 -35.10 12.55
CA GLY A 754 -25.61 -34.62 13.28
C GLY A 754 -25.25 -35.43 14.54
N THR A 755 -24.90 -34.78 15.64
CA THR A 755 -24.48 -35.43 16.91
C THR A 755 -25.56 -36.28 17.59
N GLY A 756 -26.77 -36.35 17.04
CA GLY A 756 -27.90 -37.11 17.60
C GLY A 756 -28.63 -36.41 18.76
N ALA A 757 -28.13 -35.29 19.27
CA ALA A 757 -28.72 -34.57 20.40
C ALA A 757 -30.14 -34.04 20.12
N LEU A 758 -30.35 -33.39 18.98
CA LEU A 758 -31.67 -32.92 18.53
C LEU A 758 -32.65 -34.08 18.29
N LYS A 759 -32.16 -35.19 17.73
CA LYS A 759 -32.98 -36.41 17.55
C LYS A 759 -33.44 -36.96 18.90
N ALA A 760 -32.53 -37.10 19.86
CA ALA A 760 -32.86 -37.63 21.19
C ALA A 760 -33.89 -36.74 21.90
N ALA A 761 -33.66 -35.42 21.93
CA ALA A 761 -34.55 -34.46 22.57
C ALA A 761 -35.95 -34.42 21.94
N VAL A 762 -36.04 -34.40 20.60
CA VAL A 762 -37.33 -34.40 19.89
C VAL A 762 -38.09 -35.70 20.14
N MET A 763 -37.41 -36.85 20.11
CA MET A 763 -38.06 -38.15 20.36
C MET A 763 -38.53 -38.31 21.81
N GLU A 764 -37.82 -37.73 22.77
CA GLU A 764 -38.23 -37.70 24.17
C GLU A 764 -39.45 -36.79 24.38
N PHE A 765 -39.46 -35.61 23.75
CA PHE A 765 -40.59 -34.68 23.77
C PHE A 765 -41.86 -35.28 23.16
N LEU A 766 -41.75 -35.98 22.01
CA LEU A 766 -42.89 -36.62 21.34
C LEU A 766 -43.50 -37.77 22.15
N LYS A 767 -42.72 -38.48 22.97
CA LYS A 767 -43.26 -39.53 23.87
C LYS A 767 -44.13 -38.97 24.98
N GLY A 768 -43.85 -37.74 25.44
CA GLY A 768 -44.55 -37.10 26.54
C GLY A 768 -45.82 -36.33 26.11
N ASN A 769 -46.00 -36.08 24.81
CA ASN A 769 -47.07 -35.20 24.33
C ASN A 769 -48.40 -35.97 24.14
N PRO A 770 -49.50 -35.55 24.79
CA PRO A 770 -50.79 -36.27 24.76
C PRO A 770 -51.48 -36.27 23.38
N LEU A 771 -51.16 -35.31 22.50
CA LEU A 771 -51.74 -35.17 21.15
C LEU A 771 -51.11 -36.12 20.12
N VAL A 772 -49.99 -36.78 20.46
CA VAL A 772 -49.30 -37.72 19.56
C VAL A 772 -49.89 -39.13 19.71
N ALA A 773 -50.26 -39.74 18.58
CA ALA A 773 -50.75 -41.11 18.48
C ALA A 773 -49.60 -42.11 18.29
N SER A 774 -48.71 -41.83 17.33
CA SER A 774 -47.55 -42.66 17.02
C SER A 774 -46.45 -41.79 16.37
N PHE A 775 -45.19 -42.23 16.41
CA PHE A 775 -44.13 -41.59 15.65
C PHE A 775 -43.11 -42.62 15.15
N ARG A 776 -42.54 -42.39 13.98
CA ARG A 776 -41.51 -43.24 13.35
C ARG A 776 -40.41 -42.38 12.71
N SER A 777 -39.26 -42.99 12.43
CA SER A 777 -38.26 -42.36 11.56
C SER A 777 -38.76 -42.34 10.11
N GLY A 778 -38.33 -41.35 9.34
CA GLY A 778 -38.66 -41.21 7.92
C GLY A 778 -38.08 -42.34 7.08
N GLU A 779 -38.83 -42.75 6.05
CA GLU A 779 -38.35 -43.66 5.02
C GLU A 779 -37.29 -43.01 4.12
N PRO A 780 -36.53 -43.77 3.30
CA PRO A 780 -35.53 -43.19 2.39
C PRO A 780 -36.09 -42.14 1.43
N ALA A 781 -37.37 -42.24 1.05
CA ALA A 781 -38.07 -41.25 0.24
C ALA A 781 -38.49 -39.98 1.03
N GLU A 782 -38.49 -40.05 2.37
CA GLU A 782 -38.98 -39.01 3.29
C GLU A 782 -37.82 -38.26 4.00
N GLY A 783 -36.57 -38.58 3.69
CA GLY A 783 -35.37 -37.99 4.31
C GLY A 783 -34.65 -38.90 5.30
N GLY A 784 -35.06 -40.17 5.41
CA GLY A 784 -34.37 -41.20 6.18
C GLY A 784 -34.28 -40.89 7.68
N ALA A 785 -33.18 -41.30 8.31
CA ALA A 785 -32.99 -41.21 9.77
C ALA A 785 -32.82 -39.78 10.32
N GLY A 786 -32.79 -38.76 9.46
CA GLY A 786 -32.75 -37.34 9.83
C GLY A 786 -34.12 -36.66 9.95
N VAL A 787 -35.20 -37.42 9.75
CA VAL A 787 -36.59 -36.96 9.78
C VAL A 787 -37.41 -37.87 10.69
N ALA A 788 -38.30 -37.27 11.50
CA ALA A 788 -39.31 -37.97 12.27
C ALA A 788 -40.71 -37.67 11.70
N VAL A 789 -41.51 -38.70 11.50
CA VAL A 789 -42.90 -38.61 11.06
C VAL A 789 -43.80 -38.91 12.26
N VAL A 790 -44.70 -37.99 12.58
CA VAL A 790 -45.54 -38.03 13.78
C VAL A 790 -47.00 -38.08 13.35
N GLU A 791 -47.74 -39.06 13.84
CA GLU A 791 -49.19 -39.15 13.69
C GLU A 791 -49.87 -38.56 14.92
N LEU A 792 -50.87 -37.70 14.71
CA LEU A 792 -51.63 -37.06 15.78
C LEU A 792 -52.94 -37.82 16.04
N LYS A 793 -53.41 -37.79 17.29
CA LYS A 793 -54.71 -38.38 17.67
C LYS A 793 -55.85 -37.55 17.06
N LYS A 794 -56.89 -38.26 16.61
CA LYS A 794 -58.13 -37.65 16.10
C LYS A 794 -58.92 -36.92 17.17
#